data_AF-A0A934RC27-F1
#
_entry.id   AF-A0A934RC27-F1
#
_cell.length_a   1.000
_cell.length_b   1.000
_cell.length_c   1.000
_cell.angle_alpha   90.00
_cell.angle_beta   90.00
_cell.angle_gamma   90.00
#
_symmetry.space_group_name_H-M   'P 1'
#
loop_
_entity.id
_entity.type
_entity.pdbx_description
1 polymer ?
#
loop_
_entity_poly.entity_id
_entity_poly.type
_entity_poly.pdbx_seq_one_letter_code
_entity_poly.pdbx_strand_id
1 'polypeptide(L)'
;MKRTSILLALISSTSLGQAAITSSKASVDFTYLYEMDVNPSSQDLDSNSTSDFFTGTVSGITSPQTYSGGVAASDLANGEQLFRTDYGGSITRAILATDTPYTLELSVEKTAGTQGSQGWFSLALQSPGATQSARFSFKDDVVTFRTTGGTFTEYLSGTDFTSGQQVVRIAYEGSNNYYIWVNETLLNADLSTPINGGNGSFNTGGSWFIGNFSGDTGGDWEVDFLRFDNTGAFEPGDPIVPDDLTWTAATDSNWDDLTNNWQLTDTTPTAFSDSDNVTFDDTAASGAVTIVGTPSPDSILVNNDVLPYTLGGSTIIGPATLTKDGPGSLALTADHAYSGGTTLTMGTITAGDGATAGEIGAGPVSLASGTTLTISRSDFLDYKATAKMRNVSGAGDIVIDGGGTLWNYTGGGVAFASPNTWSGFSGTLTVLGDSEFQTIRNGATAMGTGTIILGDATTSGTLSQIEGNWTWTNDISVVGPANLIANNSAGAGRSLKIQGTLTGDGSLSFDDSTGAMTNLNRGFIITSDLALTSPLGITLDTPVRIGGVPGDSDSLAADSFGSLGTTAVNNEGTLTFTRTDDHSVDAIISGGGNVRIGAPSTGGIGDTSTQIVTFTSSQSYTGSTTVESGRLVIPSGTTHAASTVFAADEGTISGEGTINGFLDIEGTLAPGSSVGTLTTLSSLTLFGDAIYEWEIGAWNPASADLVQADSIDIFVGGDGPVTIAVTPDSIADFAETSESFIIATSANPITGFTSGDIIVDDSAFAAATGSIGTWSVDLTGDSLGIELTYTPGDPNSYAGWISGFFPGETDELIIGIDADPDGDGVDNGVENFLGTDPSTFSAGLVPVSASGGSLTASHTRSNSLATDLSATYEWSSDLVNWNDSGETDPNGVSADITTVVTDDQDAPLNDTVEVTAAITAGSTQRVFLRVHVTELP
;
A
#
# COMPACT_ATOMS: atom_id res chain seq x y z
N MET A 1 -42.59 25.90 68.91
CA MET A 1 -43.76 26.79 69.11
C MET A 1 -43.25 28.22 69.34
N LYS A 2 -43.63 29.16 68.46
CA LYS A 2 -43.52 30.66 68.54
C LYS A 2 -42.11 31.27 68.44
N ARG A 3 -41.70 31.90 67.33
CA ARG A 3 -42.07 33.21 66.72
C ARG A 3 -41.58 34.46 67.48
N THR A 4 -40.57 35.12 66.89
CA THR A 4 -40.48 36.53 66.46
C THR A 4 -40.59 37.68 67.49
N SER A 5 -39.59 38.59 67.52
CA SER A 5 -39.65 40.08 67.47
C SER A 5 -38.22 40.65 67.69
N ILE A 6 -37.54 41.22 66.68
CA ILE A 6 -37.54 42.62 66.20
C ILE A 6 -37.12 43.65 67.26
N LEU A 7 -35.92 44.23 67.07
CA LEU A 7 -35.60 45.58 67.52
C LEU A 7 -35.21 46.41 66.29
N LEU A 8 -36.06 47.40 66.00
CA LEU A 8 -35.88 48.40 64.97
C LEU A 8 -35.06 49.55 65.58
N ALA A 9 -33.91 49.87 65.00
CA ALA A 9 -33.20 51.12 65.26
C ALA A 9 -33.04 51.89 63.95
N LEU A 10 -33.84 52.94 63.80
CA LEU A 10 -33.74 53.91 62.73
C LEU A 10 -32.61 54.88 63.10
N ILE A 11 -31.53 54.91 62.31
CA ILE A 11 -30.53 55.99 62.35
C ILE A 11 -30.59 56.68 60.98
N SER A 12 -31.02 57.93 60.99
CA SER A 12 -30.87 58.83 59.85
C SER A 12 -29.49 59.48 59.88
N SER A 13 -28.76 59.41 58.77
CA SER A 13 -27.72 60.38 58.43
C SER A 13 -27.75 60.68 56.93
N THR A 14 -28.03 61.94 56.60
CA THR A 14 -27.62 62.59 55.35
C THR A 14 -26.11 62.87 55.47
N SER A 15 -25.22 62.81 54.46
CA SER A 15 -25.33 62.85 53.00
C SER A 15 -24.02 62.34 52.35
N LEU A 16 -24.15 61.73 51.16
CA LEU A 16 -23.16 61.48 50.08
C LEU A 16 -22.08 60.39 50.30
N GLY A 17 -22.26 59.25 49.62
CA GLY A 17 -21.26 58.19 49.39
C GLY A 17 -21.82 57.17 48.39
N GLN A 18 -21.02 56.70 47.45
CA GLN A 18 -21.35 55.87 46.27
C GLN A 18 -22.37 54.75 46.51
N ALA A 19 -23.20 54.48 45.50
CA ALA A 19 -24.09 53.33 45.50
C ALA A 19 -23.28 52.07 45.18
N ALA A 20 -22.86 51.33 46.21
CA ALA A 20 -22.28 49.99 46.08
C ALA A 20 -23.10 49.12 45.11
N ILE A 21 -22.44 48.24 44.35
CA ILE A 21 -23.11 47.23 43.50
C ILE A 21 -24.07 46.41 44.37
N THR A 22 -25.37 46.39 44.00
CA THR A 22 -26.42 45.65 44.74
C THR A 22 -27.12 44.59 43.91
N SER A 23 -26.65 44.30 42.71
CA SER A 23 -27.24 43.35 41.77
C SER A 23 -26.19 42.39 41.23
N SER A 24 -26.48 41.09 41.28
CA SER A 24 -25.70 40.04 40.64
C SER A 24 -26.27 39.72 39.24
N LYS A 25 -25.45 39.10 38.40
CA LYS A 25 -25.84 38.64 37.06
C LYS A 25 -25.03 37.40 36.68
N ALA A 26 -25.65 36.30 36.27
CA ALA A 26 -24.91 35.15 35.76
C ALA A 26 -24.24 35.51 34.43
N SER A 27 -23.12 34.89 34.09
CA SER A 27 -22.43 35.21 32.82
C SER A 27 -23.32 35.09 31.59
N VAL A 28 -24.16 34.05 31.55
CA VAL A 28 -25.04 33.74 30.41
C VAL A 28 -26.12 34.81 30.18
N ASP A 29 -26.40 35.65 31.19
CA ASP A 29 -27.42 36.70 31.14
C ASP A 29 -26.87 38.05 30.66
N PHE A 30 -25.61 38.12 30.23
CA PHE A 30 -25.01 39.37 29.74
C PHE A 30 -25.65 39.78 28.42
N THR A 31 -25.92 41.08 28.26
CA THR A 31 -26.57 41.58 27.03
C THR A 31 -25.80 41.25 25.75
N TYR A 32 -24.46 41.20 25.83
CA TYR A 32 -23.60 40.86 24.70
C TYR A 32 -22.67 39.71 25.11
N LEU A 33 -22.73 38.58 24.41
CA LEU A 33 -21.89 37.40 24.64
C LEU A 33 -21.04 37.12 23.39
N TYR A 34 -19.78 36.77 23.61
CA TYR A 34 -18.78 36.53 22.57
C TYR A 34 -18.00 35.26 22.92
N GLU A 35 -18.33 34.13 22.30
CA GLU A 35 -17.62 32.86 22.49
C GLU A 35 -16.54 32.73 21.41
N MET A 36 -15.27 32.62 21.77
CA MET A 36 -14.18 32.70 20.79
C MET A 36 -13.92 31.37 20.07
N ASP A 37 -14.50 30.25 20.54
CA ASP A 37 -14.19 28.87 20.12
C ASP A 37 -15.04 28.32 18.96
N VAL A 38 -15.91 29.15 18.36
CA VAL A 38 -16.73 28.78 17.19
C VAL A 38 -16.12 29.37 15.91
N ASN A 39 -15.95 28.53 14.87
CA ASN A 39 -15.50 28.96 13.53
C ASN A 39 -16.37 30.15 13.04
N PRO A 40 -15.79 31.32 12.68
CA PRO A 40 -16.46 32.63 12.75
C PRO A 40 -17.52 32.95 11.68
N SER A 41 -18.12 31.96 11.01
CA SER A 41 -19.08 32.24 9.93
C SER A 41 -20.43 32.81 10.39
N SER A 42 -20.74 32.82 11.69
CA SER A 42 -22.08 33.23 12.17
C SER A 42 -22.11 34.06 13.46
N GLN A 43 -21.06 34.81 13.79
CA GLN A 43 -21.12 35.75 14.93
C GLN A 43 -21.75 37.09 14.51
N ASP A 44 -23.04 37.26 14.82
CA ASP A 44 -23.87 38.46 14.64
C ASP A 44 -24.09 39.11 16.02
N LEU A 45 -23.64 40.36 16.22
CA LEU A 45 -23.61 41.05 17.50
C LEU A 45 -24.73 42.07 17.69
N ASP A 46 -25.61 42.25 16.70
CA ASP A 46 -26.72 43.21 16.80
C ASP A 46 -28.02 42.76 16.12
N SER A 47 -28.13 41.47 15.77
CA SER A 47 -29.30 40.80 15.18
C SER A 47 -29.66 41.25 13.76
N ASN A 48 -28.70 41.81 13.02
CA ASN A 48 -28.94 42.36 11.68
C ASN A 48 -28.52 41.43 10.52
N SER A 49 -28.13 40.17 10.79
CA SER A 49 -27.70 39.15 9.81
C SER A 49 -26.39 39.41 9.06
N THR A 50 -25.53 40.32 9.54
CA THR A 50 -24.16 40.49 9.02
C THR A 50 -23.10 40.10 10.06
N SER A 51 -22.01 39.47 9.60
CA SER A 51 -20.91 39.05 10.48
C SER A 51 -20.07 40.27 10.89
N ASP A 52 -19.98 40.52 12.18
CA ASP A 52 -19.41 41.75 12.73
C ASP A 52 -17.89 41.71 12.97
N PHE A 53 -17.24 40.63 12.56
CA PHE A 53 -15.79 40.44 12.72
C PHE A 53 -15.02 40.28 11.40
N PHE A 54 -15.39 41.06 10.38
CA PHE A 54 -14.63 41.41 9.16
C PHE A 54 -15.23 40.91 7.82
N THR A 55 -15.17 41.80 6.81
CA THR A 55 -15.25 41.47 5.38
C THR A 55 -14.01 42.00 4.62
N GLY A 56 -12.83 41.50 4.98
CA GLY A 56 -11.61 41.62 4.15
C GLY A 56 -11.01 43.03 3.95
N THR A 57 -9.88 43.06 3.24
CA THR A 57 -9.05 44.25 3.00
C THR A 57 -9.63 45.15 1.91
N VAL A 58 -10.05 46.38 2.24
CA VAL A 58 -10.38 47.41 1.24
C VAL A 58 -9.26 48.44 1.14
N SER A 59 -8.50 48.39 0.03
CA SER A 59 -7.55 49.44 -0.41
C SER A 59 -6.43 49.85 0.55
N GLY A 60 -5.95 48.95 1.43
CA GLY A 60 -4.61 49.03 2.01
C GLY A 60 -4.25 50.26 2.86
N ILE A 61 -5.22 50.96 3.48
CA ILE A 61 -4.95 52.05 4.43
C ILE A 61 -5.80 51.90 5.69
N THR A 62 -5.13 52.02 6.84
CA THR A 62 -5.67 52.15 8.20
C THR A 62 -6.43 53.47 8.39
N SER A 63 -7.75 53.43 8.29
CA SER A 63 -8.66 54.40 8.89
C SER A 63 -10.02 53.70 9.18
N PRO A 64 -10.69 53.98 10.31
CA PRO A 64 -11.87 53.21 10.74
C PRO A 64 -12.97 53.21 9.69
N GLN A 65 -13.53 52.05 9.35
CA GLN A 65 -14.81 51.97 8.64
C GLN A 65 -15.91 52.30 9.64
N THR A 66 -16.55 53.45 9.50
CA THR A 66 -17.70 53.85 10.30
C THR A 66 -18.94 53.05 9.88
N TYR A 67 -19.39 52.15 10.74
CA TYR A 67 -20.79 51.70 10.77
C TYR A 67 -21.46 52.21 12.05
N SER A 68 -22.76 52.47 11.97
CA SER A 68 -23.55 53.05 13.06
C SER A 68 -23.72 52.04 14.19
N GLY A 69 -22.88 52.07 15.24
CA GLY A 69 -23.11 51.26 16.45
C GLY A 69 -21.89 50.80 17.24
N GLY A 70 -20.66 50.92 16.71
CA GLY A 70 -19.43 50.57 17.43
C GLY A 70 -18.38 49.96 16.52
N VAL A 71 -17.10 50.11 16.87
CA VAL A 71 -15.95 49.63 16.06
C VAL A 71 -15.06 48.77 16.94
N ALA A 72 -14.63 47.61 16.43
CA ALA A 72 -13.44 46.90 16.91
C ALA A 72 -12.27 47.13 15.93
N ALA A 73 -11.07 47.42 16.46
CA ALA A 73 -9.87 47.62 15.65
C ALA A 73 -8.65 46.92 16.27
N SER A 74 -7.77 46.40 15.43
CA SER A 74 -6.40 46.00 15.78
C SER A 74 -5.45 47.13 15.38
N ASP A 75 -4.37 47.35 16.15
CA ASP A 75 -3.39 48.42 15.97
C ASP A 75 -2.23 48.06 15.02
N LEU A 76 -2.34 46.95 14.28
CA LEU A 76 -1.30 46.52 13.33
C LEU A 76 -1.42 47.21 11.97
N ALA A 77 -0.32 47.83 11.55
CA ALA A 77 -0.29 48.79 10.45
C ALA A 77 -0.34 48.20 9.02
N ASN A 78 -0.42 46.86 8.84
CA ASN A 78 -0.22 46.25 7.53
C ASN A 78 -1.15 45.06 7.25
N GLY A 79 -2.42 45.31 6.90
CA GLY A 79 -3.19 44.48 5.94
C GLY A 79 -3.22 42.95 6.03
N GLU A 80 -2.91 42.34 7.17
CA GLU A 80 -2.93 40.88 7.38
C GLU A 80 -4.32 40.44 7.86
N GLN A 81 -4.84 39.36 7.25
CA GLN A 81 -6.13 38.77 7.58
C GLN A 81 -6.07 38.11 8.96
N LEU A 82 -6.85 38.62 9.91
CA LEU A 82 -6.95 38.10 11.27
C LEU A 82 -7.80 36.81 11.30
N PHE A 83 -7.16 35.68 11.10
CA PHE A 83 -7.53 34.44 11.78
C PHE A 83 -6.47 34.16 12.84
N ARG A 84 -6.87 33.59 13.99
CA ARG A 84 -5.98 33.17 15.08
C ARG A 84 -4.70 32.55 14.51
N THR A 85 -3.58 33.24 14.62
CA THR A 85 -2.19 32.75 14.63
C THR A 85 -1.27 33.97 14.80
N ASP A 86 -0.82 34.18 16.04
CA ASP A 86 0.48 34.76 16.41
C ASP A 86 1.01 36.02 15.66
N TYR A 87 0.57 37.22 16.08
CA TYR A 87 1.40 38.37 16.54
C TYR A 87 0.63 39.70 16.45
N GLY A 88 0.58 40.46 17.57
CA GLY A 88 0.29 41.91 17.55
C GLY A 88 -0.85 42.44 18.44
N GLY A 89 -1.54 41.54 19.16
CA GLY A 89 -1.65 41.68 20.61
C GLY A 89 -2.84 42.38 21.24
N SER A 90 -3.74 43.11 20.56
CA SER A 90 -4.88 43.73 21.29
C SER A 90 -6.25 43.66 20.61
N ILE A 91 -7.30 43.45 21.42
CA ILE A 91 -8.72 43.59 21.05
C ILE A 91 -9.18 44.95 21.58
N THR A 92 -9.78 45.80 20.72
CA THR A 92 -10.29 47.12 21.13
C THR A 92 -11.75 47.30 20.77
N ARG A 93 -12.48 48.13 21.53
CA ARG A 93 -13.85 48.55 21.16
C ARG A 93 -14.10 49.99 21.63
N ALA A 94 -14.79 50.80 20.82
CA ALA A 94 -15.20 52.17 21.16
C ALA A 94 -16.73 52.28 21.23
N ILE A 95 -17.33 52.19 22.44
CA ILE A 95 -18.79 52.05 22.58
C ILE A 95 -19.41 52.85 23.72
N LEU A 96 -18.64 53.27 24.71
CA LEU A 96 -19.22 54.02 25.80
C LEU A 96 -19.41 55.46 25.32
N ALA A 97 -20.66 55.91 25.17
CA ALA A 97 -20.96 57.29 24.77
C ALA A 97 -21.14 58.23 25.98
N THR A 98 -21.36 57.67 27.16
CA THR A 98 -21.70 58.36 28.41
C THR A 98 -21.01 57.72 29.61
N ASP A 99 -20.89 58.46 30.71
CA ASP A 99 -20.40 57.98 32.01
C ASP A 99 -21.46 57.12 32.75
N THR A 100 -21.98 56.09 32.08
CA THR A 100 -23.02 55.20 32.59
C THR A 100 -22.43 53.87 33.10
N PRO A 101 -23.05 53.23 34.11
CA PRO A 101 -22.59 51.94 34.61
C PRO A 101 -22.58 50.84 33.54
N TYR A 102 -21.59 49.94 33.60
CA TYR A 102 -21.48 48.77 32.73
C TYR A 102 -20.70 47.65 33.42
N THR A 103 -20.77 46.43 32.86
CA THR A 103 -19.99 45.27 33.31
C THR A 103 -19.33 44.60 32.11
N LEU A 104 -18.05 44.28 32.25
CA LEU A 104 -17.26 43.49 31.30
C LEU A 104 -16.85 42.19 31.99
N GLU A 105 -16.90 41.07 31.28
CA GLU A 105 -16.38 39.80 31.76
C GLU A 105 -15.61 39.09 30.65
N LEU A 106 -14.52 38.40 30.96
CA LEU A 106 -13.76 37.60 30.01
C LEU A 106 -13.13 36.38 30.66
N SER A 107 -12.89 35.33 29.88
CA SER A 107 -12.13 34.15 30.27
C SER A 107 -10.80 34.15 29.51
N VAL A 108 -9.67 34.11 30.22
CA VAL A 108 -8.32 34.18 29.64
C VAL A 108 -7.34 33.21 30.28
N GLU A 109 -6.51 32.56 29.45
CA GLU A 109 -5.43 31.67 29.86
C GLU A 109 -4.09 32.13 29.26
N LYS A 110 -2.99 31.87 29.98
CA LYS A 110 -1.63 31.98 29.44
C LYS A 110 -1.26 30.68 28.75
N THR A 111 -0.96 30.72 27.45
CA THR A 111 -0.68 29.50 26.66
C THR A 111 0.82 29.26 26.46
N ALA A 112 1.62 30.33 26.34
CA ALA A 112 3.08 30.24 26.16
C ALA A 112 3.77 31.60 26.42
N GLY A 113 5.06 31.69 26.09
CA GLY A 113 5.82 32.94 26.11
C GLY A 113 6.31 33.44 27.47
N THR A 114 7.21 34.42 27.43
CA THR A 114 7.81 35.04 28.64
C THR A 114 7.01 36.27 29.06
N GLN A 115 6.65 36.37 30.34
CA GLN A 115 5.89 37.52 30.83
C GLN A 115 6.67 38.85 30.72
N GLY A 116 5.99 39.93 30.37
CA GLY A 116 6.55 41.28 30.39
C GLY A 116 6.67 41.86 31.81
N SER A 117 7.28 43.05 31.94
CA SER A 117 7.45 43.74 33.23
C SER A 117 6.11 44.10 33.91
N GLN A 118 5.07 44.28 33.11
CA GLN A 118 3.69 44.54 33.50
C GLN A 118 2.77 43.34 33.21
N GLY A 119 3.33 42.13 33.10
CA GLY A 119 2.56 40.89 32.98
C GLY A 119 2.43 40.34 31.56
N TRP A 120 1.69 39.24 31.42
CA TRP A 120 1.47 38.53 30.17
C TRP A 120 0.17 38.90 29.46
N PHE A 121 -0.81 39.40 30.21
CA PHE A 121 -2.06 39.91 29.66
C PHE A 121 -2.47 41.18 30.39
N SER A 122 -3.15 42.09 29.70
CA SER A 122 -3.63 43.33 30.29
C SER A 122 -4.99 43.73 29.75
N LEU A 123 -5.71 44.49 30.56
CA LEU A 123 -6.95 45.12 30.20
C LEU A 123 -6.86 46.62 30.54
N ALA A 124 -7.24 47.48 29.62
CA ALA A 124 -7.41 48.90 29.89
C ALA A 124 -8.84 49.35 29.56
N LEU A 125 -9.41 50.15 30.45
CA LEU A 125 -10.76 50.70 30.33
C LEU A 125 -10.70 52.21 30.49
N GLN A 126 -11.27 52.94 29.53
CA GLN A 126 -11.43 54.40 29.61
C GLN A 126 -12.90 54.76 29.47
N SER A 127 -13.48 55.40 30.48
CA SER A 127 -14.83 55.94 30.38
C SER A 127 -14.85 57.30 29.65
N PRO A 128 -15.97 57.67 29.01
CA PRO A 128 -16.09 58.93 28.27
C PRO A 128 -15.94 60.14 29.19
N GLY A 129 -15.03 61.05 28.87
CA GLY A 129 -14.79 62.27 29.65
C GLY A 129 -13.95 62.07 30.92
N ALA A 130 -13.47 60.85 31.20
CA ALA A 130 -12.58 60.59 32.31
C ALA A 130 -11.16 61.10 32.06
N THR A 131 -10.57 61.69 33.10
CA THR A 131 -9.17 62.16 33.11
C THR A 131 -8.19 61.09 33.60
N GLN A 132 -8.71 59.94 34.02
CA GLN A 132 -7.96 58.79 34.53
C GLN A 132 -8.58 57.52 33.91
N SER A 133 -7.76 56.58 33.45
CA SER A 133 -8.15 55.31 32.85
C SER A 133 -7.72 54.14 33.74
N ALA A 134 -8.54 53.10 33.81
CA ALA A 134 -8.19 51.87 34.50
C ALA A 134 -7.23 51.05 33.64
N ARG A 135 -6.18 50.51 34.25
CA ARG A 135 -5.35 49.46 33.65
C ARG A 135 -5.16 48.35 34.65
N PHE A 136 -5.39 47.15 34.20
CA PHE A 136 -5.32 45.91 34.94
C PHE A 136 -4.40 44.95 34.20
N SER A 137 -3.60 44.19 34.94
CA SER A 137 -2.51 43.42 34.37
C SER A 137 -2.29 42.12 35.14
N PHE A 138 -2.25 41.01 34.40
CA PHE A 138 -2.00 39.66 34.90
C PHE A 138 -0.53 39.30 34.75
N LYS A 139 0.09 38.91 35.85
CA LYS A 139 1.40 38.28 35.90
C LYS A 139 1.23 36.81 36.26
N ASP A 140 2.33 36.06 36.21
CA ASP A 140 2.34 34.64 36.53
C ASP A 140 1.80 34.34 37.93
N ASP A 141 2.11 35.19 38.91
CA ASP A 141 1.79 34.98 40.32
C ASP A 141 1.06 36.15 40.98
N VAL A 142 0.75 37.21 40.22
CA VAL A 142 0.12 38.41 40.78
C VAL A 142 -0.77 39.16 39.80
N VAL A 143 -1.84 39.71 40.32
CA VAL A 143 -2.70 40.66 39.63
C VAL A 143 -2.43 42.08 40.10
N THR A 144 -2.20 42.98 39.16
CA THR A 144 -1.92 44.39 39.43
C THR A 144 -2.94 45.31 38.78
N PHE A 145 -3.33 46.37 39.49
CA PHE A 145 -4.18 47.42 38.95
C PHE A 145 -3.52 48.79 39.13
N ARG A 146 -3.64 49.64 38.12
CA ARG A 146 -3.05 50.98 38.10
C ARG A 146 -3.96 51.97 38.81
N THR A 147 -3.51 52.46 39.96
CA THR A 147 -4.26 53.38 40.83
C THR A 147 -3.93 54.85 40.56
N THR A 148 -4.70 55.75 41.18
CA THR A 148 -4.54 57.22 41.10
C THR A 148 -3.08 57.64 41.36
N GLY A 149 -2.51 58.44 40.45
CA GLY A 149 -1.08 58.83 40.50
C GLY A 149 -0.16 57.97 39.63
N GLY A 150 -0.68 56.90 39.01
CA GLY A 150 0.00 56.13 37.98
C GLY A 150 0.81 54.93 38.48
N THR A 151 0.74 54.61 39.77
CA THR A 151 1.37 53.45 40.42
C THR A 151 0.55 52.17 40.21
N PHE A 152 1.21 51.01 40.17
CA PHE A 152 0.54 49.71 40.19
C PHE A 152 0.47 49.18 41.61
N THR A 153 -0.74 48.79 42.02
CA THR A 153 -1.00 48.14 43.31
C THR A 153 -1.29 46.66 43.06
N GLU A 154 -0.73 45.79 43.89
CA GLU A 154 -0.98 44.35 43.87
C GLU A 154 -2.24 44.02 44.67
N TYR A 155 -3.10 43.16 44.12
CA TYR A 155 -4.39 42.80 44.72
C TYR A 155 -4.51 41.31 45.03
N LEU A 156 -3.98 40.45 44.16
CA LEU A 156 -4.04 38.99 44.34
C LEU A 156 -2.63 38.45 44.09
N SER A 157 -1.91 38.09 45.15
CA SER A 157 -0.50 37.67 45.11
C SER A 157 -0.36 36.22 45.58
N GLY A 158 0.44 35.43 44.85
CA GLY A 158 0.68 34.01 45.11
C GLY A 158 -0.30 33.06 44.43
N THR A 159 -1.26 33.57 43.65
CA THR A 159 -2.16 32.76 42.80
C THR A 159 -1.47 32.43 41.48
N ASP A 160 -1.48 31.17 41.07
CA ASP A 160 -0.89 30.73 39.81
C ASP A 160 -1.83 31.05 38.63
N PHE A 161 -1.37 31.89 37.71
CA PHE A 161 -2.07 32.24 36.48
C PHE A 161 -1.35 31.70 35.23
N THR A 162 -0.45 30.72 35.40
CA THR A 162 0.33 30.14 34.30
C THR A 162 -0.32 28.93 33.64
N SER A 163 -1.44 28.45 34.17
CA SER A 163 -2.22 27.34 33.60
C SER A 163 -3.71 27.47 33.91
N GLY A 164 -4.55 27.11 32.94
CA GLY A 164 -6.00 27.11 33.05
C GLY A 164 -6.65 28.49 32.82
N GLN A 165 -7.91 28.46 32.37
CA GLN A 165 -8.72 29.65 32.13
C GLN A 165 -9.04 30.41 33.41
N GLN A 166 -8.92 31.74 33.32
CA GLN A 166 -9.16 32.68 34.41
C GLN A 166 -10.32 33.59 34.05
N VAL A 167 -11.38 33.56 34.85
CA VAL A 167 -12.56 34.42 34.62
C VAL A 167 -12.37 35.74 35.35
N VAL A 168 -12.46 36.82 34.59
CA VAL A 168 -12.24 38.18 35.06
C VAL A 168 -13.50 38.99 34.83
N ARG A 169 -14.08 39.52 35.90
CA ARG A 169 -15.22 40.43 35.82
C ARG A 169 -14.85 41.81 36.31
N ILE A 170 -15.25 42.83 35.56
CA ILE A 170 -15.06 44.24 35.92
C ILE A 170 -16.37 44.98 35.76
N ALA A 171 -16.89 45.46 36.89
CA ALA A 171 -18.06 46.31 36.94
C ALA A 171 -17.66 47.76 37.17
N TYR A 172 -18.19 48.65 36.34
CA TYR A 172 -18.00 50.08 36.38
C TYR A 172 -19.30 50.77 36.82
N GLU A 173 -19.26 51.58 37.87
CA GLU A 173 -20.46 52.26 38.40
C GLU A 173 -20.57 53.75 38.01
N GLY A 174 -19.62 54.27 37.24
CA GLY A 174 -19.52 55.71 36.93
C GLY A 174 -18.37 56.41 37.68
N SER A 175 -17.95 57.58 37.20
CA SER A 175 -16.95 58.43 37.86
C SER A 175 -15.61 57.71 38.21
N ASN A 176 -15.14 56.83 37.34
CA ASN A 176 -13.87 56.08 37.49
C ASN A 176 -13.82 55.06 38.64
N ASN A 177 -14.97 54.53 39.05
CA ASN A 177 -15.06 53.55 40.12
C ASN A 177 -15.27 52.14 39.55
N TYR A 178 -14.36 51.24 39.89
CA TYR A 178 -14.31 49.88 39.38
C TYR A 178 -14.39 48.85 40.51
N TYR A 179 -15.08 47.76 40.24
CA TYR A 179 -15.12 46.55 41.06
C TYR A 179 -14.65 45.38 40.23
N ILE A 180 -13.71 44.60 40.76
CA ILE A 180 -13.00 43.60 39.99
C ILE A 180 -13.04 42.27 40.72
N TRP A 181 -13.39 41.22 39.98
CA TRP A 181 -13.32 39.84 40.43
C TRP A 181 -12.39 39.06 39.51
N VAL A 182 -11.60 38.18 40.11
CA VAL A 182 -10.83 37.15 39.41
C VAL A 182 -11.24 35.81 40.01
N ASN A 183 -11.80 34.92 39.19
CA ASN A 183 -12.40 33.65 39.61
C ASN A 183 -13.31 33.85 40.83
N GLU A 184 -14.28 34.75 40.69
CA GLU A 184 -15.26 35.15 41.73
C GLU A 184 -14.66 35.79 42.99
N THR A 185 -13.34 35.92 43.09
CA THR A 185 -12.68 36.57 44.22
C THR A 185 -12.65 38.08 44.00
N LEU A 186 -13.38 38.83 44.84
CA LEU A 186 -13.37 40.29 44.83
C LEU A 186 -11.99 40.82 45.21
N LEU A 187 -11.41 41.65 44.34
CA LEU A 187 -10.13 42.31 44.58
C LEU A 187 -10.27 43.58 45.41
N ASN A 188 -11.41 44.24 45.33
CA ASN A 188 -11.74 45.37 46.20
C ASN A 188 -11.79 44.93 47.67
N ALA A 189 -11.57 45.87 48.59
CA ALA A 189 -11.68 45.57 50.03
C ALA A 189 -13.08 45.08 50.41
N ASP A 190 -14.11 45.68 49.82
CA ASP A 190 -15.52 45.27 49.85
C ASP A 190 -16.29 46.00 48.73
N LEU A 191 -17.57 45.66 48.56
CA LEU A 191 -18.46 46.30 47.58
C LEU A 191 -18.77 47.79 47.88
N SER A 192 -18.45 48.28 49.08
CA SER A 192 -18.59 49.70 49.44
C SER A 192 -17.36 50.53 49.07
N THR A 193 -16.28 49.88 48.64
CA THR A 193 -14.98 50.52 48.39
C THR A 193 -14.51 50.27 46.95
N PRO A 194 -14.84 51.14 45.98
CA PRO A 194 -14.38 50.98 44.61
C PRO A 194 -12.87 51.21 44.47
N ILE A 195 -12.28 50.59 43.45
CA ILE A 195 -10.93 50.91 43.00
C ILE A 195 -11.04 52.07 42.02
N ASN A 196 -10.39 53.19 42.32
CA ASN A 196 -10.38 54.36 41.43
C ASN A 196 -9.36 54.16 40.29
N GLY A 197 -9.77 54.44 39.05
CA GLY A 197 -8.87 54.41 37.89
C GLY A 197 -7.67 55.37 38.02
N GLY A 198 -6.52 55.00 37.43
CA GLY A 198 -5.28 55.78 37.47
C GLY A 198 -5.02 56.66 36.24
N ASN A 199 -3.93 57.46 36.21
CA ASN A 199 -3.56 58.24 35.01
C ASN A 199 -2.82 57.36 33.97
N GLY A 200 -3.55 56.44 33.33
CA GLY A 200 -3.09 55.77 32.13
C GLY A 200 -3.26 56.69 30.93
N SER A 201 -2.18 56.99 30.21
CA SER A 201 -2.14 57.87 29.02
C SER A 201 -2.92 57.33 27.80
N PHE A 202 -4.13 56.83 28.00
CA PHE A 202 -5.07 56.38 26.98
C PHE A 202 -6.07 57.52 26.76
N ASN A 203 -6.19 58.03 25.53
CA ASN A 203 -6.89 59.29 25.22
C ASN A 203 -7.94 59.08 24.11
N THR A 204 -8.79 58.07 24.26
CA THR A 204 -9.83 57.71 23.28
C THR A 204 -11.16 57.48 24.01
N GLY A 205 -11.93 58.56 24.16
CA GLY A 205 -13.18 58.68 24.90
C GLY A 205 -14.17 57.51 24.82
N GLY A 206 -14.10 56.59 25.79
CA GLY A 206 -15.08 55.51 25.96
C GLY A 206 -14.65 54.12 25.48
N SER A 207 -13.35 53.89 25.30
CA SER A 207 -12.82 52.64 24.76
C SER A 207 -12.32 51.65 25.81
N TRP A 208 -12.31 50.37 25.45
CA TRP A 208 -11.59 49.32 26.16
C TRP A 208 -10.59 48.58 25.26
N PHE A 209 -9.55 48.05 25.88
CA PHE A 209 -8.42 47.35 25.27
C PHE A 209 -8.13 46.08 26.07
N ILE A 210 -7.94 44.96 25.38
CA ILE A 210 -7.69 43.65 26.00
C ILE A 210 -6.48 43.02 25.30
N GLY A 211 -5.51 42.49 26.05
CA GLY A 211 -4.31 41.86 25.55
C GLY A 211 -3.01 42.64 25.82
N ASN A 212 -2.07 42.54 24.89
CA ASN A 212 -0.76 43.16 24.85
C ASN A 212 -0.74 44.49 24.05
N PHE A 213 -1.34 45.54 24.62
CA PHE A 213 -1.33 46.90 24.03
C PHE A 213 -0.15 47.78 24.53
N SER A 214 0.89 47.19 25.12
CA SER A 214 1.99 47.90 25.80
C SER A 214 3.30 47.16 25.60
N GLY A 215 4.41 47.86 25.28
CA GLY A 215 5.73 47.22 25.18
C GLY A 215 6.27 46.61 26.49
N ASP A 216 5.55 46.81 27.60
CA ASP A 216 5.85 46.28 28.93
C ASP A 216 5.06 44.99 29.25
N THR A 217 4.11 44.58 28.39
CA THR A 217 3.38 43.32 28.46
C THR A 217 3.93 42.34 27.43
N GLY A 218 3.98 41.05 27.74
CA GLY A 218 4.56 40.04 26.84
C GLY A 218 4.23 38.62 27.27
N GLY A 219 4.14 37.67 26.35
CA GLY A 219 3.59 36.33 26.59
C GLY A 219 2.44 36.03 25.65
N ASP A 220 2.10 34.75 25.53
CA ASP A 220 1.04 34.26 24.67
C ASP A 220 -0.16 33.87 25.54
N TRP A 221 -1.34 34.21 25.05
CA TRP A 221 -2.58 34.07 25.78
C TRP A 221 -3.73 33.70 24.85
N GLU A 222 -4.73 33.06 25.41
CA GLU A 222 -5.97 32.68 24.75
C GLU A 222 -7.16 33.24 25.53
N VAL A 223 -8.15 33.79 24.83
CA VAL A 223 -9.43 34.22 25.41
C VAL A 223 -10.49 33.25 24.93
N ASP A 224 -11.19 32.62 25.86
CA ASP A 224 -12.28 31.66 25.60
C ASP A 224 -13.59 32.40 25.35
N PHE A 225 -13.95 33.35 26.21
CA PHE A 225 -15.09 34.23 25.97
C PHE A 225 -14.83 35.67 26.41
N LEU A 226 -15.65 36.57 25.86
CA LEU A 226 -15.81 37.94 26.29
C LEU A 226 -17.31 38.22 26.42
N ARG A 227 -17.71 39.01 27.40
CA ARG A 227 -19.12 39.34 27.69
C ARG A 227 -19.19 40.80 28.12
N PHE A 228 -20.20 41.52 27.66
CA PHE A 228 -20.38 42.93 27.98
C PHE A 228 -21.84 43.26 28.25
N ASP A 229 -22.08 44.16 29.19
CA ASP A 229 -23.41 44.62 29.53
C ASP A 229 -23.36 46.11 29.89
N ASN A 230 -24.10 46.95 29.18
CA ASN A 230 -24.12 48.40 29.39
C ASN A 230 -25.33 48.88 30.21
N THR A 231 -26.08 47.95 30.81
CA THR A 231 -27.30 48.26 31.55
C THR A 231 -27.04 48.48 33.05
N GLY A 232 -25.87 48.08 33.55
CA GLY A 232 -25.54 48.18 34.97
C GLY A 232 -24.16 47.64 35.35
N ALA A 233 -23.79 47.90 36.60
CA ALA A 233 -22.64 47.30 37.28
C ALA A 233 -23.13 46.06 38.06
N PHE A 234 -22.62 44.88 37.75
CA PHE A 234 -23.07 43.61 38.33
C PHE A 234 -21.92 42.83 38.96
N GLU A 235 -22.16 42.23 40.13
CA GLU A 235 -21.25 41.21 40.70
C GLU A 235 -21.47 39.84 40.04
N PRO A 236 -20.50 38.89 40.12
CA PRO A 236 -20.71 37.50 39.72
C PRO A 236 -22.03 36.93 40.28
N GLY A 237 -22.80 36.25 39.43
CA GLY A 237 -23.89 35.39 39.91
C GLY A 237 -23.31 34.16 40.62
N ASP A 238 -24.10 33.46 41.43
CA ASP A 238 -23.66 32.21 42.05
C ASP A 238 -23.20 31.22 40.96
N PRO A 239 -22.11 30.46 41.18
CA PRO A 239 -21.69 29.43 40.24
C PRO A 239 -22.83 28.44 40.05
N ILE A 240 -23.16 28.13 38.80
CA ILE A 240 -24.10 27.05 38.48
C ILE A 240 -23.42 25.77 38.98
N VAL A 241 -23.89 25.25 40.12
CA VAL A 241 -23.54 23.90 40.55
C VAL A 241 -24.47 22.99 39.76
N PRO A 242 -23.93 22.12 38.87
CA PRO A 242 -24.74 21.11 38.18
C PRO A 242 -25.65 20.39 39.16
N ASP A 243 -26.95 20.38 38.92
CA ASP A 243 -27.85 19.51 39.66
C ASP A 243 -27.77 18.09 39.08
N ASP A 244 -27.86 17.09 39.97
CA ASP A 244 -27.97 15.69 39.57
C ASP A 244 -29.45 15.32 39.40
N LEU A 245 -29.85 15.14 38.14
CA LEU A 245 -31.22 14.90 37.72
C LEU A 245 -31.44 13.45 37.28
N THR A 246 -32.57 12.88 37.66
CA THR A 246 -33.03 11.58 37.13
C THR A 246 -34.32 11.75 36.32
N TRP A 247 -34.38 11.16 35.13
CA TRP A 247 -35.55 11.22 34.25
C TRP A 247 -36.71 10.43 34.84
N THR A 248 -37.91 11.02 34.85
CA THR A 248 -39.12 10.37 35.38
C THR A 248 -40.23 10.21 34.34
N ALA A 249 -40.26 11.04 33.29
CA ALA A 249 -41.39 11.18 32.36
C ALA A 249 -42.74 11.35 33.10
N ALA A 250 -42.75 12.06 34.24
CA ALA A 250 -43.91 12.14 35.11
C ALA A 250 -45.09 12.92 34.50
N THR A 251 -44.81 13.89 33.64
CA THR A 251 -45.83 14.75 33.01
C THR A 251 -46.03 14.38 31.55
N ASP A 252 -44.95 14.32 30.77
CA ASP A 252 -44.92 13.91 29.37
C ASP A 252 -43.51 13.39 29.00
N SER A 253 -43.23 13.29 27.70
CA SER A 253 -41.96 12.78 27.18
C SER A 253 -40.96 13.90 26.85
N ASN A 254 -41.22 15.16 27.19
CA ASN A 254 -40.35 16.26 26.77
C ASN A 254 -39.17 16.45 27.74
N TRP A 255 -37.96 16.43 27.18
CA TRP A 255 -36.79 17.00 27.84
C TRP A 255 -36.71 18.47 27.46
N ASP A 256 -37.14 19.33 28.39
CA ASP A 256 -37.16 20.79 28.27
C ASP A 256 -36.90 21.47 29.62
N ASP A 257 -36.80 22.80 29.59
CA ASP A 257 -36.56 23.70 30.73
C ASP A 257 -37.85 24.19 31.41
N LEU A 258 -39.01 23.61 31.06
CA LEU A 258 -40.33 24.08 31.51
C LEU A 258 -41.11 23.03 32.30
N THR A 259 -40.99 21.77 31.92
CA THR A 259 -41.81 20.66 32.42
C THR A 259 -41.05 19.89 33.49
N ASN A 260 -41.76 19.55 34.58
CA ASN A 260 -41.17 18.81 35.69
C ASN A 260 -41.11 17.31 35.40
N ASN A 261 -40.35 16.92 34.37
CA ASN A 261 -40.10 15.54 33.99
C ASN A 261 -38.82 14.95 34.61
N TRP A 262 -38.08 15.75 35.37
CA TRP A 262 -36.88 15.35 36.10
C TRP A 262 -37.14 15.32 37.61
N GLN A 263 -36.30 14.60 38.35
CA GLN A 263 -36.26 14.65 39.81
C GLN A 263 -34.83 14.90 40.30
N LEU A 264 -34.68 15.74 41.33
CA LEU A 264 -33.44 15.90 42.07
C LEU A 264 -33.13 14.65 42.91
N THR A 265 -31.91 14.54 43.41
CA THR A 265 -31.49 13.45 44.32
C THR A 265 -32.33 13.32 45.58
N ASP A 266 -32.99 14.41 46.01
CA ASP A 266 -33.93 14.41 47.13
C ASP A 266 -35.38 14.06 46.74
N THR A 267 -35.60 13.62 45.51
CA THR A 267 -36.87 13.24 44.85
C THR A 267 -37.81 14.40 44.50
N THR A 268 -37.36 15.65 44.64
CA THR A 268 -38.17 16.82 44.25
C THR A 268 -38.31 16.89 42.72
N PRO A 269 -39.54 16.93 42.17
CA PRO A 269 -39.75 17.11 40.73
C PRO A 269 -39.27 18.49 40.25
N THR A 270 -38.52 18.53 39.15
CA THR A 270 -37.93 19.73 38.56
C THR A 270 -37.87 19.64 37.03
N ALA A 271 -37.66 20.78 36.37
CA ALA A 271 -37.32 20.87 34.96
C ALA A 271 -35.78 20.86 34.78
N PHE A 272 -35.32 20.68 33.55
CA PHE A 272 -33.89 20.68 33.23
C PHE A 272 -33.31 22.10 33.16
N SER A 273 -32.07 22.28 33.58
CA SER A 273 -31.26 23.46 33.27
C SER A 273 -29.94 23.04 32.62
N ASP A 274 -29.40 23.90 31.75
CA ASP A 274 -28.09 23.64 31.14
C ASP A 274 -27.02 23.50 32.22
N SER A 275 -26.02 22.66 31.93
CA SER A 275 -24.97 22.19 32.87
C SER A 275 -25.46 21.19 33.92
N ASP A 276 -26.72 20.78 33.96
CA ASP A 276 -27.13 19.69 34.85
C ASP A 276 -26.58 18.32 34.40
N ASN A 277 -26.38 17.42 35.35
CA ASN A 277 -26.09 16.01 35.11
C ASN A 277 -27.40 15.24 34.97
N VAL A 278 -27.58 14.50 33.88
CA VAL A 278 -28.84 13.77 33.64
C VAL A 278 -28.64 12.25 33.65
N THR A 279 -29.50 11.56 34.39
CA THR A 279 -29.56 10.10 34.48
C THR A 279 -30.88 9.55 33.96
N PHE A 280 -30.81 8.57 33.07
CA PHE A 280 -31.95 7.79 32.58
C PHE A 280 -31.84 6.35 33.12
N ASP A 281 -32.77 5.93 33.97
CA ASP A 281 -32.77 4.60 34.60
C ASP A 281 -34.12 3.88 34.46
N ASP A 282 -34.26 2.68 35.03
CA ASP A 282 -35.52 1.91 34.96
C ASP A 282 -36.67 2.48 35.82
N THR A 283 -36.47 3.58 36.56
CA THR A 283 -37.52 4.17 37.41
C THR A 283 -38.49 5.06 36.64
N ALA A 284 -38.14 5.48 35.43
CA ALA A 284 -38.98 6.33 34.60
C ALA A 284 -40.28 5.64 34.15
N ALA A 285 -41.35 6.43 34.00
CA ALA A 285 -42.63 5.92 33.51
C ALA A 285 -42.60 5.55 32.01
N SER A 286 -41.67 6.13 31.25
CA SER A 286 -41.49 5.92 29.81
C SER A 286 -40.04 6.17 29.42
N GLY A 287 -39.50 5.31 28.55
CA GLY A 287 -38.19 5.48 27.93
C GLY A 287 -38.19 6.36 26.67
N ALA A 288 -39.35 6.84 26.21
CA ALA A 288 -39.44 7.75 25.08
C ALA A 288 -39.18 9.20 25.53
N VAL A 289 -38.14 9.82 24.97
CA VAL A 289 -37.69 11.17 25.30
C VAL A 289 -37.63 12.03 24.04
N THR A 290 -38.37 13.13 24.04
CA THR A 290 -38.37 14.15 22.99
C THR A 290 -37.59 15.35 23.48
N ILE A 291 -36.42 15.58 22.89
CA ILE A 291 -35.56 16.72 23.16
C ILE A 291 -36.18 17.96 22.52
N VAL A 292 -36.43 18.98 23.33
CA VAL A 292 -36.96 20.27 22.90
C VAL A 292 -35.89 21.34 23.13
N GLY A 293 -35.65 22.18 22.11
CA GLY A 293 -34.57 23.16 22.16
C GLY A 293 -33.20 22.53 21.87
N THR A 294 -32.14 23.06 22.48
CA THR A 294 -30.76 22.55 22.29
C THR A 294 -30.07 22.41 23.64
N PRO A 295 -30.47 21.43 24.48
CA PRO A 295 -29.93 21.30 25.82
C PRO A 295 -28.42 21.02 25.79
N SER A 296 -27.71 21.59 26.75
CA SER A 296 -26.27 21.45 26.98
C SER A 296 -26.01 20.92 28.40
N PRO A 297 -26.31 19.63 28.68
CA PRO A 297 -26.00 19.03 29.98
C PRO A 297 -24.49 18.94 30.22
N ASP A 298 -24.08 18.73 31.48
CA ASP A 298 -22.68 18.46 31.83
C ASP A 298 -22.33 16.97 31.64
N SER A 299 -23.27 16.07 31.94
CA SER A 299 -23.13 14.64 31.68
C SER A 299 -24.46 13.95 31.40
N ILE A 300 -24.42 12.88 30.61
CA ILE A 300 -25.57 12.03 30.31
C ILE A 300 -25.22 10.59 30.66
N LEU A 301 -25.92 10.03 31.64
CA LEU A 301 -25.84 8.62 32.01
C LEU A 301 -27.14 7.92 31.62
N VAL A 302 -27.07 6.89 30.78
CA VAL A 302 -28.19 6.00 30.50
C VAL A 302 -27.87 4.66 31.15
N ASN A 303 -28.42 4.42 32.34
CA ASN A 303 -28.21 3.21 33.13
C ASN A 303 -29.51 2.40 33.22
N ASN A 304 -29.81 1.67 32.15
CA ASN A 304 -31.05 0.90 32.03
C ASN A 304 -30.77 -0.60 31.89
N ASP A 305 -31.43 -1.40 32.72
CA ASP A 305 -31.38 -2.85 32.70
C ASP A 305 -32.43 -3.43 31.75
N VAL A 306 -33.65 -2.88 31.75
CA VAL A 306 -34.81 -3.45 31.05
C VAL A 306 -35.57 -2.42 30.20
N LEU A 307 -35.76 -1.21 30.70
CA LEU A 307 -36.53 -0.16 30.01
C LEU A 307 -35.69 0.41 28.85
N PRO A 308 -36.05 0.17 27.57
CA PRO A 308 -35.30 0.74 26.46
C PRO A 308 -35.54 2.25 26.39
N TYR A 309 -34.49 3.01 26.12
CA TYR A 309 -34.57 4.45 25.92
C TYR A 309 -34.50 4.83 24.44
N THR A 310 -35.27 5.83 24.05
CA THR A 310 -35.16 6.49 22.74
C THR A 310 -35.05 7.98 22.96
N LEU A 311 -33.91 8.56 22.56
CA LEU A 311 -33.69 9.99 22.55
C LEU A 311 -33.89 10.49 21.11
N GLY A 312 -34.86 11.37 20.91
CA GLY A 312 -35.20 11.95 19.61
C GLY A 312 -35.65 13.39 19.73
N GLY A 313 -36.06 14.02 18.63
CA GLY A 313 -36.43 15.43 18.61
C GLY A 313 -35.27 16.31 18.16
N SER A 314 -34.81 17.21 19.04
CA SER A 314 -33.77 18.19 18.72
C SER A 314 -32.36 17.73 19.13
N THR A 315 -31.35 18.57 18.87
CA THR A 315 -29.92 18.26 19.06
C THR A 315 -29.46 18.55 20.49
N ILE A 316 -28.76 17.59 21.11
CA ILE A 316 -27.96 17.81 22.31
C ILE A 316 -26.61 18.39 21.90
N ILE A 317 -26.17 19.46 22.56
CA ILE A 317 -24.91 20.16 22.31
C ILE A 317 -24.05 20.20 23.58
N GLY A 318 -22.91 20.88 23.53
CA GLY A 318 -22.09 21.16 24.70
C GLY A 318 -21.06 20.08 25.04
N PRO A 319 -20.39 20.21 26.19
CA PRO A 319 -19.26 19.37 26.57
C PRO A 319 -19.66 17.98 27.06
N ALA A 320 -20.97 17.66 27.12
CA ALA A 320 -21.48 16.44 27.71
C ALA A 320 -20.79 15.17 27.22
N THR A 321 -20.48 14.27 28.16
CA THR A 321 -20.18 12.87 27.85
C THR A 321 -21.46 12.04 27.92
N LEU A 322 -21.69 11.17 26.93
CA LEU A 322 -22.74 10.15 26.97
C LEU A 322 -22.15 8.82 27.45
N THR A 323 -22.62 8.33 28.61
CA THR A 323 -22.28 6.99 29.12
C THR A 323 -23.50 6.08 29.06
N LYS A 324 -23.38 4.96 28.38
CA LYS A 324 -24.36 3.87 28.38
C LYS A 324 -23.89 2.76 29.31
N ASP A 325 -24.62 2.60 30.40
CA ASP A 325 -24.44 1.58 31.43
C ASP A 325 -25.70 0.70 31.52
N GLY A 326 -25.57 -0.51 32.06
CA GLY A 326 -26.64 -1.52 32.06
C GLY A 326 -26.88 -2.23 30.71
N PRO A 327 -27.45 -3.45 30.72
CA PRO A 327 -27.65 -4.30 29.54
C PRO A 327 -28.78 -3.87 28.59
N GLY A 328 -29.64 -2.92 28.96
CA GLY A 328 -30.72 -2.40 28.12
C GLY A 328 -30.21 -1.61 26.91
N SER A 329 -31.11 -1.21 26.01
CA SER A 329 -30.78 -0.48 24.78
C SER A 329 -31.04 1.02 24.87
N LEU A 330 -30.29 1.79 24.07
CA LEU A 330 -30.50 3.21 23.81
C LEU A 330 -30.56 3.46 22.30
N ALA A 331 -31.66 4.03 21.81
CA ALA A 331 -31.78 4.49 20.42
C ALA A 331 -31.61 6.01 20.35
N LEU A 332 -30.76 6.48 19.44
CA LEU A 332 -30.57 7.89 19.10
C LEU A 332 -31.19 8.15 17.73
N THR A 333 -32.26 8.92 17.70
CA THR A 333 -33.06 9.19 16.50
C THR A 333 -32.97 10.63 16.02
N ALA A 334 -32.19 11.46 16.71
CA ALA A 334 -31.80 12.80 16.30
C ALA A 334 -30.28 12.91 16.15
N ASP A 335 -29.82 13.85 15.32
CA ASP A 335 -28.40 14.08 15.14
C ASP A 335 -27.85 14.92 16.31
N HIS A 336 -26.98 14.33 17.12
CA HIS A 336 -26.40 14.99 18.29
C HIS A 336 -25.01 15.58 18.00
N ALA A 337 -24.62 16.61 18.75
CA ALA A 337 -23.40 17.39 18.54
C ALA A 337 -22.60 17.66 19.83
N TYR A 338 -22.87 16.91 20.91
CA TYR A 338 -22.03 16.96 22.11
C TYR A 338 -20.58 16.54 21.80
N SER A 339 -19.61 17.16 22.49
CA SER A 339 -18.18 17.00 22.21
C SER A 339 -17.44 16.11 23.21
N GLY A 340 -18.00 15.82 24.39
CA GLY A 340 -17.33 15.06 25.44
C GLY A 340 -17.04 13.60 25.11
N GLY A 341 -17.83 13.01 24.20
CA GLY A 341 -17.65 11.64 23.70
C GLY A 341 -18.71 10.66 24.18
N THR A 342 -18.57 9.41 23.75
CA THR A 342 -19.54 8.34 23.97
C THR A 342 -18.83 7.12 24.56
N THR A 343 -19.25 6.67 25.73
CA THR A 343 -18.70 5.48 26.40
C THR A 343 -19.80 4.45 26.60
N LEU A 344 -19.58 3.22 26.13
CA LEU A 344 -20.43 2.07 26.42
C LEU A 344 -19.67 1.16 27.40
N THR A 345 -20.20 1.00 28.61
CA THR A 345 -19.72 0.02 29.59
C THR A 345 -20.50 -1.29 29.49
N MET A 346 -21.79 -1.21 29.14
CA MET A 346 -22.69 -2.35 28.92
C MET A 346 -23.76 -2.00 27.86
N GLY A 347 -24.41 -3.04 27.30
CA GLY A 347 -25.59 -2.88 26.45
C GLY A 347 -25.29 -2.36 25.03
N THR A 348 -26.32 -1.78 24.40
CA THR A 348 -26.29 -1.37 22.99
C THR A 348 -26.74 0.09 22.81
N ILE A 349 -26.03 0.83 21.98
CA ILE A 349 -26.51 2.09 21.38
C ILE A 349 -26.82 1.84 19.91
N THR A 350 -28.01 2.25 19.46
CA THR A 350 -28.38 2.29 18.04
C THR A 350 -28.57 3.74 17.61
N ALA A 351 -27.70 4.25 16.73
CA ALA A 351 -27.87 5.54 16.09
C ALA A 351 -28.57 5.38 14.73
N GLY A 352 -29.65 6.14 14.51
CA GLY A 352 -30.39 6.17 13.25
C GLY A 352 -31.65 5.30 13.21
N ASP A 353 -31.56 4.05 13.70
CA ASP A 353 -32.67 3.07 13.67
C ASP A 353 -33.29 2.90 12.26
N GLY A 354 -32.43 2.87 11.23
CA GLY A 354 -32.80 2.76 9.81
C GLY A 354 -33.22 4.08 9.14
N ALA A 355 -33.28 5.18 9.89
CA ALA A 355 -33.66 6.50 9.37
C ALA A 355 -32.46 7.30 8.82
N THR A 356 -32.75 8.49 8.32
CA THR A 356 -31.78 9.50 7.87
C THR A 356 -31.50 10.58 8.92
N ALA A 357 -32.00 10.43 10.16
CA ALA A 357 -31.58 11.21 11.34
C ALA A 357 -31.25 10.25 12.50
N GLY A 358 -30.30 10.60 13.36
CA GLY A 358 -29.82 9.77 14.46
C GLY A 358 -28.30 9.56 14.41
N GLU A 359 -27.56 10.28 15.25
CA GLU A 359 -26.10 10.21 15.34
C GLU A 359 -25.59 10.44 16.76
N ILE A 360 -24.43 9.87 17.08
CA ILE A 360 -23.64 10.22 18.26
C ILE A 360 -22.93 11.57 18.08
N GLY A 361 -22.34 12.10 19.17
CA GLY A 361 -21.51 13.30 19.15
C GLY A 361 -20.15 13.12 18.46
N ALA A 362 -19.35 14.18 18.41
CA ALA A 362 -18.04 14.19 17.73
C ALA A 362 -16.85 13.79 18.62
N GLY A 363 -17.08 13.59 19.92
CA GLY A 363 -16.06 13.17 20.87
C GLY A 363 -15.56 11.72 20.68
N PRO A 364 -14.59 11.29 21.49
CA PRO A 364 -14.04 9.94 21.44
C PRO A 364 -15.11 8.87 21.75
N VAL A 365 -14.93 7.67 21.19
CA VAL A 365 -15.80 6.51 21.43
C VAL A 365 -15.02 5.42 22.16
N SER A 366 -15.56 4.92 23.27
CA SER A 366 -14.98 3.82 24.06
C SER A 366 -16.00 2.71 24.26
N LEU A 367 -15.65 1.48 23.84
CA LEU A 367 -16.54 0.33 23.82
C LEU A 367 -15.99 -0.80 24.70
N ALA A 368 -16.59 -1.05 25.86
CA ALA A 368 -16.21 -2.19 26.70
C ALA A 368 -16.55 -3.52 26.03
N SER A 369 -15.86 -4.60 26.43
CA SER A 369 -16.15 -5.95 25.93
C SER A 369 -17.62 -6.33 26.15
N GLY A 370 -18.28 -6.84 25.12
CA GLY A 370 -19.69 -7.24 25.16
C GLY A 370 -20.70 -6.09 24.97
N THR A 371 -20.23 -4.89 24.63
CA THR A 371 -21.07 -3.77 24.19
C THR A 371 -21.22 -3.75 22.67
N THR A 372 -22.25 -3.06 22.17
CA THR A 372 -22.43 -2.87 20.72
C THR A 372 -22.83 -1.43 20.40
N LEU A 373 -22.13 -0.79 19.48
CA LEU A 373 -22.55 0.45 18.85
C LEU A 373 -23.03 0.14 17.42
N THR A 374 -24.32 0.31 17.18
CA THR A 374 -24.94 0.16 15.86
C THR A 374 -25.16 1.52 15.21
N ILE A 375 -24.64 1.71 14.01
CA ILE A 375 -24.97 2.81 13.10
C ILE A 375 -25.94 2.24 12.06
N SER A 376 -27.24 2.47 12.26
CA SER A 376 -28.30 1.96 11.39
C SER A 376 -28.88 3.11 10.58
N ARG A 377 -28.34 3.31 9.37
CA ARG A 377 -28.51 4.52 8.55
C ARG A 377 -28.76 4.12 7.11
N SER A 378 -29.71 4.78 6.45
CA SER A 378 -30.10 4.49 5.06
C SER A 378 -29.56 5.48 4.03
N ASP A 379 -28.73 6.42 4.46
CA ASP A 379 -28.14 7.49 3.65
C ASP A 379 -26.61 7.50 3.72
N PHE A 380 -26.00 8.50 3.09
CA PHE A 380 -24.56 8.71 3.09
C PHE A 380 -24.12 9.53 4.29
N LEU A 381 -23.24 8.98 5.11
CA LEU A 381 -22.64 9.63 6.26
C LEU A 381 -21.17 9.98 6.02
N ASP A 382 -20.88 11.27 5.92
CA ASP A 382 -19.52 11.80 5.75
C ASP A 382 -18.85 12.07 7.11
N TYR A 383 -18.40 11.01 7.79
CA TYR A 383 -17.68 11.13 9.06
C TYR A 383 -16.25 11.66 8.86
N LYS A 384 -15.78 11.70 7.62
CA LYS A 384 -14.58 12.45 7.26
C LYS A 384 -14.78 13.95 7.43
N ALA A 385 -15.90 14.51 7.01
CA ALA A 385 -16.23 15.93 7.16
C ALA A 385 -16.67 16.29 8.59
N THR A 386 -17.54 15.49 9.20
CA THR A 386 -18.14 15.80 10.51
C THR A 386 -17.27 15.43 11.72
N ALA A 387 -16.12 14.78 11.49
CA ALA A 387 -15.17 14.40 12.52
C ALA A 387 -15.68 13.43 13.59
N LYS A 388 -16.72 12.66 13.28
CA LYS A 388 -17.28 11.63 14.17
C LYS A 388 -16.51 10.32 14.07
N MET A 389 -16.49 9.55 15.16
CA MET A 389 -15.80 8.26 15.27
C MET A 389 -14.34 8.30 14.78
N ARG A 390 -13.59 9.38 15.06
CA ARG A 390 -12.15 9.41 14.73
C ARG A 390 -11.35 8.53 15.69
N ASN A 391 -11.54 8.74 16.99
CA ASN A 391 -10.88 8.01 18.06
C ASN A 391 -11.84 6.96 18.63
N VAL A 392 -11.67 5.70 18.22
CA VAL A 392 -12.48 4.58 18.71
C VAL A 392 -11.56 3.58 19.40
N SER A 393 -11.98 3.10 20.56
CA SER A 393 -11.18 2.20 21.39
C SER A 393 -12.03 1.17 22.14
N GLY A 394 -11.37 0.12 22.62
CA GLY A 394 -11.98 -0.96 23.40
C GLY A 394 -12.32 -2.19 22.56
N ALA A 395 -12.99 -3.15 23.21
CA ALA A 395 -13.23 -4.50 22.70
C ALA A 395 -14.72 -4.80 22.43
N GLY A 396 -15.60 -3.81 22.54
CA GLY A 396 -17.00 -3.94 22.11
C GLY A 396 -17.14 -3.87 20.59
N ASP A 397 -18.29 -4.25 20.07
CA ASP A 397 -18.52 -4.38 18.63
C ASP A 397 -19.11 -3.10 18.02
N ILE A 398 -18.83 -2.90 16.73
CA ILE A 398 -19.44 -1.86 15.90
C ILE A 398 -20.22 -2.55 14.78
N VAL A 399 -21.47 -2.15 14.58
CA VAL A 399 -22.33 -2.69 13.51
C VAL A 399 -22.76 -1.55 12.60
N ILE A 400 -22.50 -1.68 11.30
CA ILE A 400 -23.01 -0.79 10.26
C ILE A 400 -24.17 -1.51 9.56
N ASP A 401 -25.33 -0.87 9.57
CA ASP A 401 -26.61 -1.41 9.10
C ASP A 401 -27.47 -0.29 8.45
N GLY A 402 -28.61 -0.64 7.87
CA GLY A 402 -29.62 0.28 7.34
C GLY A 402 -29.50 0.55 5.84
N GLY A 403 -28.49 -0.01 5.16
CA GLY A 403 -28.30 0.08 3.71
C GLY A 403 -27.64 1.37 3.23
N GLY A 404 -27.16 2.20 4.15
CA GLY A 404 -26.43 3.43 3.88
C GLY A 404 -24.94 3.22 3.69
N THR A 405 -24.25 4.31 3.41
CA THR A 405 -22.80 4.34 3.21
C THR A 405 -22.17 5.16 4.31
N LEU A 406 -21.27 4.57 5.10
CA LEU A 406 -20.48 5.28 6.09
C LEU A 406 -19.08 5.57 5.54
N TRP A 407 -18.80 6.83 5.24
CA TRP A 407 -17.45 7.27 4.92
C TRP A 407 -16.70 7.66 6.18
N ASN A 408 -15.83 6.75 6.64
CA ASN A 408 -15.04 6.97 7.82
C ASN A 408 -13.61 7.42 7.51
N TYR A 409 -13.13 8.44 8.24
CA TYR A 409 -11.73 8.85 8.25
C TYR A 409 -11.21 8.98 9.67
N THR A 410 -10.41 8.00 10.09
CA THR A 410 -9.90 7.89 11.46
C THR A 410 -8.78 8.87 11.83
N GLY A 411 -8.58 10.02 11.14
CA GLY A 411 -7.58 11.06 11.53
C GLY A 411 -6.67 11.61 10.43
N GLY A 412 -6.19 12.86 10.59
CA GLY A 412 -5.61 13.74 9.54
C GLY A 412 -4.23 13.41 8.94
N GLY A 413 -3.63 12.25 9.24
CA GLY A 413 -2.27 11.89 8.80
C GLY A 413 -2.25 10.84 7.68
N VAL A 414 -1.29 10.98 6.76
CA VAL A 414 -1.02 10.05 5.63
C VAL A 414 -0.09 8.87 5.98
N ALA A 415 0.21 8.64 7.27
CA ALA A 415 1.14 7.61 7.75
C ALA A 415 0.42 6.47 8.50
N PHE A 416 1.06 5.28 8.57
CA PHE A 416 0.55 4.04 9.19
C PHE A 416 0.15 4.18 10.67
N ALA A 417 0.77 5.09 11.41
CA ALA A 417 0.40 5.46 12.77
C ALA A 417 0.07 6.95 12.82
N SER A 418 -1.09 7.32 13.35
CA SER A 418 -1.49 8.73 13.53
C SER A 418 -2.26 8.91 14.83
N PRO A 419 -2.24 10.11 15.43
CA PRO A 419 -3.14 10.45 16.53
C PRO A 419 -4.61 10.34 16.10
N ASN A 420 -5.50 10.01 17.05
CA ASN A 420 -6.95 9.95 16.87
C ASN A 420 -7.44 8.86 15.91
N THR A 421 -6.78 7.68 15.89
CA THR A 421 -7.13 6.50 15.08
C THR A 421 -7.91 5.43 15.84
N TRP A 422 -8.40 4.40 15.14
CA TRP A 422 -8.99 3.18 15.73
C TRP A 422 -7.94 2.19 16.29
N SER A 423 -6.72 2.64 16.56
CA SER A 423 -5.63 1.74 17.01
C SER A 423 -5.85 1.12 18.38
N GLY A 424 -6.75 1.68 19.19
CA GLY A 424 -7.18 1.07 20.45
C GLY A 424 -8.41 0.17 20.31
N PHE A 425 -8.99 0.05 19.11
CA PHE A 425 -10.16 -0.78 18.85
C PHE A 425 -9.74 -2.21 18.52
N SER A 426 -10.24 -3.16 19.29
CA SER A 426 -9.98 -4.59 19.14
C SER A 426 -11.26 -5.43 19.05
N GLY A 427 -12.42 -4.80 19.05
CA GLY A 427 -13.70 -5.48 18.87
C GLY A 427 -14.01 -5.76 17.40
N THR A 428 -15.19 -6.31 17.14
CA THR A 428 -15.59 -6.70 15.78
C THR A 428 -16.21 -5.52 15.05
N LEU A 429 -15.84 -5.32 13.79
CA LEU A 429 -16.57 -4.43 12.88
C LEU A 429 -17.45 -5.28 11.95
N THR A 430 -18.76 -5.17 12.07
CA THR A 430 -19.73 -5.88 11.23
C THR A 430 -20.38 -4.91 10.26
N VAL A 431 -20.38 -5.23 8.96
CA VAL A 431 -21.07 -4.47 7.92
C VAL A 431 -22.16 -5.37 7.33
N LEU A 432 -23.42 -5.02 7.52
CA LEU A 432 -24.57 -5.80 7.07
C LEU A 432 -25.70 -4.90 6.56
N GLY A 433 -26.87 -5.46 6.24
CA GLY A 433 -28.02 -4.68 5.78
C GLY A 433 -27.81 -4.03 4.42
N ASP A 434 -26.94 -4.60 3.58
CA ASP A 434 -26.47 -4.05 2.31
C ASP A 434 -25.76 -2.69 2.45
N SER A 435 -25.25 -2.40 3.65
CA SER A 435 -24.51 -1.17 3.95
C SER A 435 -23.09 -1.22 3.39
N GLU A 436 -22.48 -0.05 3.25
CA GLU A 436 -21.11 0.11 2.80
C GLU A 436 -20.26 0.86 3.85
N PHE A 437 -19.11 0.30 4.21
CA PHE A 437 -18.08 0.99 4.98
C PHE A 437 -16.94 1.43 4.07
N GLN A 438 -16.74 2.74 3.93
CA GLN A 438 -15.69 3.33 3.08
C GLN A 438 -14.54 3.87 3.93
N THR A 439 -13.30 3.57 3.53
CA THR A 439 -12.08 4.02 4.25
C THR A 439 -11.00 4.57 3.30
N ILE A 440 -10.14 5.46 3.81
CA ILE A 440 -9.11 6.18 3.03
C ILE A 440 -7.67 5.85 3.42
N ARG A 441 -7.39 4.82 4.23
CA ARG A 441 -6.03 4.60 4.76
C ARG A 441 -5.35 3.27 4.42
N ASN A 442 -4.05 3.41 4.11
CA ASN A 442 -3.00 2.40 4.23
C ASN A 442 -2.59 2.30 5.71
N GLY A 443 -3.01 1.28 6.43
CA GLY A 443 -2.63 1.17 7.85
C GLY A 443 -3.29 0.02 8.59
N ALA A 444 -2.48 -0.81 9.25
CA ALA A 444 -2.90 -2.02 9.95
C ALA A 444 -3.92 -1.83 11.07
N THR A 445 -4.11 -0.58 11.50
CA THR A 445 -5.02 -0.24 12.60
C THR A 445 -6.10 0.75 12.17
N ALA A 446 -6.29 0.96 10.86
CA ALA A 446 -7.27 1.91 10.34
C ALA A 446 -8.71 1.55 10.74
N MET A 447 -8.98 0.24 10.87
CA MET A 447 -10.26 -0.33 11.33
C MET A 447 -10.08 -1.07 12.67
N GLY A 448 -9.03 -0.72 13.43
CA GLY A 448 -8.58 -1.47 14.61
C GLY A 448 -7.95 -2.81 14.26
N THR A 449 -7.86 -3.69 15.25
CA THR A 449 -7.17 -4.99 15.13
C THR A 449 -8.10 -6.19 15.24
N GLY A 450 -9.41 -5.98 15.41
CA GLY A 450 -10.39 -7.05 15.48
C GLY A 450 -10.77 -7.60 14.11
N THR A 451 -11.64 -8.60 14.10
CA THR A 451 -12.18 -9.19 12.87
C THR A 451 -13.21 -8.27 12.21
N ILE A 452 -13.25 -8.28 10.88
CA ILE A 452 -14.34 -7.66 10.10
C ILE A 452 -15.31 -8.75 9.67
N ILE A 453 -16.62 -8.53 9.84
CA ILE A 453 -17.67 -9.43 9.36
C ILE A 453 -18.43 -8.74 8.22
N LEU A 454 -18.57 -9.43 7.08
CA LEU A 454 -19.39 -8.97 5.96
C LEU A 454 -20.67 -9.79 5.86
N GLY A 455 -21.79 -9.09 6.03
CA GLY A 455 -23.14 -9.61 5.97
C GLY A 455 -23.54 -10.49 7.14
N ASP A 456 -24.74 -11.05 7.02
CA ASP A 456 -25.30 -12.09 7.87
C ASP A 456 -26.02 -13.15 7.03
N ALA A 457 -26.79 -14.05 7.62
CA ALA A 457 -27.49 -15.09 6.85
C ALA A 457 -28.49 -14.55 5.80
N THR A 458 -28.84 -13.26 5.85
CA THR A 458 -29.91 -12.64 5.04
C THR A 458 -29.49 -11.42 4.24
N THR A 459 -28.47 -10.69 4.68
CA THR A 459 -28.04 -9.41 4.11
C THR A 459 -26.54 -9.42 3.86
N SER A 460 -26.07 -8.57 2.97
CA SER A 460 -24.65 -8.48 2.63
C SER A 460 -24.01 -7.22 3.21
N GLY A 461 -22.69 -7.15 3.17
CA GLY A 461 -21.92 -5.93 3.46
C GLY A 461 -20.94 -5.61 2.34
N THR A 462 -20.67 -4.32 2.17
CA THR A 462 -19.61 -3.83 1.28
C THR A 462 -18.51 -3.16 2.09
N LEU A 463 -17.27 -3.54 1.84
CA LEU A 463 -16.10 -2.84 2.34
C LEU A 463 -15.38 -2.21 1.15
N SER A 464 -15.16 -0.89 1.18
CA SER A 464 -14.57 -0.22 0.03
C SER A 464 -13.52 0.83 0.38
N GLN A 465 -12.70 1.11 -0.61
CA GLN A 465 -11.66 2.13 -0.56
C GLN A 465 -12.03 3.33 -1.43
N ILE A 466 -11.68 4.56 -1.03
CA ILE A 466 -12.09 5.76 -1.78
C ILE A 466 -10.95 6.75 -2.13
N GLU A 467 -9.82 6.75 -1.40
CA GLU A 467 -8.61 7.52 -1.76
C GLU A 467 -7.27 6.80 -1.48
N GLY A 468 -6.37 6.67 -2.47
CA GLY A 468 -4.96 6.27 -2.23
C GLY A 468 -4.50 4.90 -2.75
N ASN A 469 -3.63 4.22 -1.99
CA ASN A 469 -3.27 2.79 -2.07
C ASN A 469 -3.41 2.24 -0.64
N TRP A 470 -3.75 0.97 -0.44
CA TRP A 470 -4.20 0.50 0.87
C TRP A 470 -3.61 -0.85 1.25
N THR A 471 -3.65 -1.09 2.55
CA THR A 471 -3.29 -2.35 3.19
C THR A 471 -4.29 -2.58 4.31
N TRP A 472 -5.05 -3.67 4.22
CA TRP A 472 -5.96 -4.14 5.26
C TRP A 472 -5.39 -5.39 5.90
N THR A 473 -5.23 -5.36 7.22
CA THR A 473 -4.63 -6.44 8.01
C THR A 473 -5.64 -7.24 8.82
N ASN A 474 -6.87 -6.75 8.95
CA ASN A 474 -7.93 -7.42 9.67
C ASN A 474 -8.34 -8.70 8.95
N ASP A 475 -8.47 -9.80 9.69
CA ASP A 475 -9.16 -10.98 9.19
C ASP A 475 -10.61 -10.60 8.81
N ILE A 476 -11.10 -11.14 7.69
CA ILE A 476 -12.44 -10.87 7.19
C ILE A 476 -13.22 -12.19 7.15
N SER A 477 -14.35 -12.22 7.86
CA SER A 477 -15.30 -13.33 7.86
C SER A 477 -16.51 -12.96 7.02
N VAL A 478 -16.77 -13.74 5.97
CA VAL A 478 -17.83 -13.52 4.99
C VAL A 478 -19.01 -14.44 5.32
N VAL A 479 -20.19 -13.84 5.55
CA VAL A 479 -21.42 -14.56 5.91
C VAL A 479 -22.55 -14.27 4.91
N GLY A 480 -22.65 -13.02 4.46
CA GLY A 480 -23.68 -12.55 3.54
C GLY A 480 -23.78 -13.31 2.21
N PRO A 481 -24.95 -13.28 1.54
CA PRO A 481 -25.13 -13.95 0.26
C PRO A 481 -24.44 -13.27 -0.93
N ALA A 482 -24.08 -11.97 -0.83
CA ALA A 482 -23.53 -11.18 -1.94
C ALA A 482 -22.62 -10.03 -1.46
N ASN A 483 -21.57 -10.35 -0.69
CA ASN A 483 -20.65 -9.34 -0.16
C ASN A 483 -19.68 -8.81 -1.21
N LEU A 484 -19.22 -7.58 -1.01
CA LEU A 484 -18.27 -6.91 -1.91
C LEU A 484 -17.06 -6.38 -1.15
N ILE A 485 -15.89 -6.55 -1.74
CA ILE A 485 -14.72 -5.72 -1.45
C ILE A 485 -14.45 -4.87 -2.71
N ALA A 486 -14.63 -3.56 -2.58
CA ALA A 486 -14.73 -2.67 -3.74
C ALA A 486 -13.66 -1.57 -3.79
N ASN A 487 -13.31 -1.17 -5.01
CA ASN A 487 -12.55 0.05 -5.28
C ASN A 487 -13.43 1.18 -5.81
N ASN A 488 -13.62 2.19 -4.96
CA ASN A 488 -14.28 3.45 -5.31
C ASN A 488 -13.28 4.60 -5.51
N SER A 489 -11.97 4.32 -5.54
CA SER A 489 -10.96 5.36 -5.67
C SER A 489 -10.60 5.66 -7.12
N ALA A 490 -10.61 6.94 -7.46
CA ALA A 490 -10.21 7.42 -8.77
C ALA A 490 -8.68 7.45 -8.99
N GLY A 491 -8.28 7.37 -10.26
CA GLY A 491 -6.90 7.54 -10.73
C GLY A 491 -6.17 6.23 -11.02
N ALA A 492 -5.24 6.23 -11.98
CA ALA A 492 -4.60 5.01 -12.45
C ALA A 492 -3.59 4.40 -11.44
N GLY A 493 -3.38 3.08 -11.54
CA GLY A 493 -2.39 2.37 -10.76
C GLY A 493 -2.73 2.29 -9.27
N ARG A 494 -3.97 1.87 -8.95
CA ARG A 494 -4.45 1.63 -7.58
C ARG A 494 -4.14 0.21 -7.10
N SER A 495 -4.01 0.04 -5.78
CA SER A 495 -3.78 -1.27 -5.16
C SER A 495 -4.41 -1.36 -3.79
N LEU A 496 -5.08 -2.48 -3.51
CA LEU A 496 -5.55 -2.87 -2.19
C LEU A 496 -4.86 -4.15 -1.75
N LYS A 497 -3.96 -4.08 -0.78
CA LYS A 497 -3.33 -5.27 -0.20
C LYS A 497 -4.20 -5.82 0.93
N ILE A 498 -4.59 -7.08 0.83
CA ILE A 498 -5.37 -7.81 1.81
C ILE A 498 -4.45 -8.83 2.46
N GLN A 499 -4.23 -8.66 3.76
CA GLN A 499 -3.32 -9.50 4.54
C GLN A 499 -4.02 -10.33 5.59
N GLY A 500 -5.17 -9.87 6.08
CA GLY A 500 -5.99 -10.69 6.95
C GLY A 500 -6.61 -11.83 6.16
N THR A 501 -6.80 -12.95 6.84
CA THR A 501 -7.36 -14.17 6.26
C THR A 501 -8.80 -13.91 5.81
N LEU A 502 -9.15 -14.28 4.58
CA LEU A 502 -10.53 -14.28 4.10
C LEU A 502 -11.15 -15.64 4.37
N THR A 503 -12.19 -15.67 5.20
CA THR A 503 -12.84 -16.90 5.70
C THR A 503 -14.36 -16.79 5.59
N GLY A 504 -15.07 -17.91 5.75
CA GLY A 504 -16.52 -17.94 5.88
C GLY A 504 -17.26 -18.64 4.73
N ASP A 505 -18.58 -18.73 4.87
CA ASP A 505 -19.48 -19.45 3.98
C ASP A 505 -20.32 -18.55 3.07
N GLY A 506 -20.31 -17.24 3.29
CA GLY A 506 -20.94 -16.27 2.42
C GLY A 506 -20.23 -16.09 1.07
N SER A 507 -20.92 -15.47 0.12
CA SER A 507 -20.33 -15.11 -1.17
C SER A 507 -19.55 -13.80 -1.05
N LEU A 508 -18.42 -13.70 -1.74
CA LEU A 508 -17.60 -12.50 -1.82
C LEU A 508 -17.20 -12.24 -3.27
N SER A 509 -17.28 -11.00 -3.72
CA SER A 509 -16.66 -10.57 -4.98
C SER A 509 -15.73 -9.37 -4.79
N PHE A 510 -14.63 -9.34 -5.55
CA PHE A 510 -13.83 -8.15 -5.75
C PHE A 510 -14.39 -7.32 -6.91
N ASP A 511 -14.55 -6.01 -6.69
CA ASP A 511 -15.13 -5.11 -7.67
C ASP A 511 -14.34 -3.80 -7.82
N ASP A 512 -13.82 -3.52 -9.00
CA ASP A 512 -13.30 -2.19 -9.35
C ASP A 512 -14.36 -1.35 -10.07
N SER A 513 -15.36 -0.89 -9.30
CA SER A 513 -16.50 -0.09 -9.80
C SER A 513 -16.07 1.16 -10.58
N THR A 514 -14.87 1.70 -10.30
CA THR A 514 -14.34 2.90 -10.95
C THR A 514 -13.48 2.62 -12.18
N GLY A 515 -13.06 1.38 -12.42
CA GLY A 515 -12.09 1.02 -13.45
C GLY A 515 -10.72 1.69 -13.28
N ALA A 516 -10.36 2.04 -12.04
CA ALA A 516 -9.14 2.79 -11.74
C ALA A 516 -7.91 1.87 -11.56
N MET A 517 -8.10 0.58 -11.31
CA MET A 517 -7.07 -0.45 -11.24
C MET A 517 -6.66 -0.89 -12.66
N THR A 518 -6.09 0.04 -13.42
CA THR A 518 -5.67 -0.19 -14.81
C THR A 518 -4.33 -0.91 -14.97
N ASN A 519 -3.58 -1.11 -13.89
CA ASN A 519 -2.29 -1.78 -13.91
C ASN A 519 -2.42 -3.20 -13.35
N LEU A 520 -2.21 -4.20 -14.21
CA LEU A 520 -2.32 -5.63 -13.88
C LEU A 520 -1.29 -6.13 -12.85
N ASN A 521 -0.20 -5.40 -12.63
CA ASN A 521 0.77 -5.69 -11.56
C ASN A 521 0.32 -5.16 -10.19
N ARG A 522 -0.84 -4.51 -10.13
CA ARG A 522 -1.43 -3.92 -8.92
C ARG A 522 -2.80 -4.57 -8.68
N GLY A 523 -3.83 -3.78 -8.38
CA GLY A 523 -5.17 -4.31 -8.13
C GLY A 523 -5.39 -4.76 -6.68
N PHE A 524 -6.31 -5.71 -6.50
CA PHE A 524 -6.48 -6.41 -5.23
C PHE A 524 -5.34 -7.42 -5.06
N ILE A 525 -4.57 -7.33 -3.98
CA ILE A 525 -3.38 -8.18 -3.75
C ILE A 525 -3.63 -9.01 -2.50
N ILE A 526 -3.70 -10.32 -2.66
CA ILE A 526 -3.92 -11.26 -1.57
C ILE A 526 -2.56 -11.79 -1.10
N THR A 527 -2.28 -11.61 0.18
CA THR A 527 -1.01 -12.04 0.83
C THR A 527 -1.24 -13.09 1.92
N SER A 528 -2.49 -13.48 2.17
CA SER A 528 -2.85 -14.59 3.05
C SER A 528 -3.48 -15.73 2.27
N ASP A 529 -3.54 -16.92 2.86
CA ASP A 529 -4.27 -18.04 2.27
C ASP A 529 -5.78 -17.81 2.39
N LEU A 530 -6.51 -18.01 1.30
CA LEU A 530 -7.97 -17.98 1.30
C LEU A 530 -8.53 -19.26 1.93
N ALA A 531 -9.59 -19.10 2.73
CA ALA A 531 -10.32 -20.19 3.36
C ALA A 531 -11.84 -19.97 3.26
N LEU A 532 -12.30 -19.46 2.12
CA LEU A 532 -13.72 -19.33 1.79
C LEU A 532 -14.26 -20.68 1.32
N THR A 533 -15.46 -21.04 1.78
CA THR A 533 -16.13 -22.27 1.32
C THR A 533 -17.03 -22.03 0.10
N SER A 534 -17.41 -20.78 -0.15
CA SER A 534 -18.13 -20.36 -1.35
C SER A 534 -17.16 -19.79 -2.39
N PRO A 535 -17.49 -19.85 -3.70
CA PRO A 535 -16.61 -19.32 -4.73
C PRO A 535 -16.35 -17.82 -4.56
N LEU A 536 -15.10 -17.40 -4.75
CA LEU A 536 -14.70 -16.00 -4.86
C LEU A 536 -15.07 -15.46 -6.24
N GLY A 537 -15.79 -14.35 -6.31
CA GLY A 537 -16.05 -13.63 -7.55
C GLY A 537 -14.97 -12.60 -7.86
N ILE A 538 -14.60 -12.46 -9.14
CA ILE A 538 -13.82 -11.33 -9.65
C ILE A 538 -14.65 -10.72 -10.77
N THR A 539 -15.05 -9.46 -10.63
CA THR A 539 -15.88 -8.79 -11.65
C THR A 539 -15.07 -8.39 -12.89
N LEU A 540 -15.77 -8.01 -13.96
CA LEU A 540 -15.15 -7.58 -15.22
C LEU A 540 -14.15 -6.44 -14.98
N ASP A 541 -13.04 -6.47 -15.72
CA ASP A 541 -11.96 -5.46 -15.66
C ASP A 541 -11.29 -5.30 -14.28
N THR A 542 -11.56 -6.21 -13.34
CA THR A 542 -10.96 -6.20 -11.99
C THR A 542 -9.68 -7.03 -11.95
N PRO A 543 -8.49 -6.43 -11.69
CA PRO A 543 -7.28 -7.18 -11.46
C PRO A 543 -7.18 -7.66 -10.00
N VAL A 544 -7.00 -8.97 -9.84
CA VAL A 544 -6.69 -9.63 -8.57
C VAL A 544 -5.35 -10.34 -8.71
N ARG A 545 -4.50 -10.24 -7.70
CA ARG A 545 -3.15 -10.80 -7.68
C ARG A 545 -2.93 -11.64 -6.44
N ILE A 546 -2.43 -12.85 -6.66
CA ILE A 546 -1.95 -13.78 -5.63
C ILE A 546 -0.43 -13.69 -5.60
N GLY A 547 0.17 -13.51 -4.43
CA GLY A 547 1.61 -13.27 -4.31
C GLY A 547 1.94 -11.81 -4.04
N GLY A 548 2.45 -11.53 -2.85
CA GLY A 548 2.92 -10.20 -2.47
C GLY A 548 3.51 -10.15 -1.05
N VAL A 549 4.33 -9.14 -0.77
CA VAL A 549 5.00 -8.99 0.53
C VAL A 549 4.00 -8.59 1.64
N PRO A 550 3.82 -9.41 2.70
CA PRO A 550 3.01 -9.05 3.86
C PRO A 550 3.72 -8.02 4.76
N GLY A 551 3.07 -7.65 5.87
CA GLY A 551 3.50 -6.63 6.82
C GLY A 551 3.05 -5.20 6.49
N ASP A 552 3.38 -4.30 7.41
CA ASP A 552 3.00 -2.87 7.39
C ASP A 552 3.93 -2.06 6.47
N SER A 553 4.06 -2.49 5.22
CA SER A 553 4.84 -1.82 4.18
C SER A 553 4.00 -1.56 2.94
N ASP A 554 4.37 -0.54 2.17
CA ASP A 554 3.79 -0.20 0.87
C ASP A 554 4.37 -1.03 -0.29
N SER A 555 5.21 -2.02 0.02
CA SER A 555 5.77 -2.92 -0.98
C SER A 555 4.67 -3.70 -1.69
N LEU A 556 4.73 -3.67 -3.02
CA LEU A 556 3.93 -4.47 -3.92
C LEU A 556 4.76 -5.56 -4.61
N ALA A 557 6.00 -5.78 -4.15
CA ALA A 557 6.83 -6.84 -4.69
C ALA A 557 6.15 -8.21 -4.54
N ALA A 558 6.40 -9.10 -5.49
CA ALA A 558 6.11 -10.53 -5.42
C ALA A 558 6.82 -11.15 -4.22
N ASP A 559 6.21 -12.18 -3.64
CA ASP A 559 6.74 -12.94 -2.51
C ASP A 559 6.04 -14.32 -2.45
N SER A 560 6.48 -15.21 -1.56
CA SER A 560 5.94 -16.56 -1.37
C SER A 560 4.63 -16.62 -0.57
N PHE A 561 3.96 -15.50 -0.35
CA PHE A 561 2.75 -15.40 0.47
C PHE A 561 1.48 -15.25 -0.35
N GLY A 562 0.37 -15.76 0.16
CA GLY A 562 -0.95 -15.70 -0.47
C GLY A 562 -1.27 -16.91 -1.33
N SER A 563 -2.43 -17.53 -1.11
CA SER A 563 -2.90 -18.70 -1.85
C SER A 563 -4.40 -18.63 -2.04
N LEU A 564 -4.91 -19.20 -3.12
CA LEU A 564 -6.34 -19.47 -3.27
C LEU A 564 -6.85 -20.61 -2.36
N GLY A 565 -5.94 -21.39 -1.75
CA GLY A 565 -6.29 -22.60 -1.02
C GLY A 565 -7.15 -23.54 -1.88
N THR A 566 -8.28 -23.96 -1.33
CA THR A 566 -9.30 -24.74 -2.04
C THR A 566 -10.50 -23.89 -2.49
N THR A 567 -10.43 -22.57 -2.35
CA THR A 567 -11.53 -21.66 -2.71
C THR A 567 -11.67 -21.60 -4.23
N ALA A 568 -12.78 -22.08 -4.77
CA ALA A 568 -13.09 -21.92 -6.20
C ALA A 568 -13.20 -20.43 -6.57
N VAL A 569 -12.85 -20.08 -7.81
CA VAL A 569 -12.86 -18.69 -8.28
C VAL A 569 -13.70 -18.56 -9.54
N ASN A 570 -14.73 -17.69 -9.50
CA ASN A 570 -15.42 -17.24 -10.70
C ASN A 570 -14.80 -15.93 -11.21
N ASN A 571 -13.88 -16.05 -12.16
CA ASN A 571 -13.09 -14.96 -12.69
C ASN A 571 -13.71 -14.38 -13.96
N GLU A 572 -14.23 -13.14 -13.89
CA GLU A 572 -14.61 -12.33 -15.07
C GLU A 572 -13.59 -11.21 -15.36
N GLY A 573 -12.60 -11.01 -14.48
CA GLY A 573 -11.57 -9.97 -14.59
C GLY A 573 -10.22 -10.53 -15.03
N THR A 574 -9.15 -10.16 -14.31
CA THR A 574 -7.81 -10.74 -14.49
C THR A 574 -7.29 -11.27 -13.17
N LEU A 575 -6.98 -12.57 -13.13
CA LEU A 575 -6.35 -13.22 -11.98
C LEU A 575 -4.87 -13.44 -12.29
N THR A 576 -3.99 -12.83 -11.51
CA THR A 576 -2.54 -12.86 -11.70
C THR A 576 -1.85 -13.62 -10.56
N PHE A 577 -0.91 -14.50 -10.86
CA PHE A 577 -0.03 -15.15 -9.89
C PHE A 577 1.38 -14.56 -9.99
N THR A 578 1.83 -13.85 -8.96
CA THR A 578 3.17 -13.26 -8.86
C THR A 578 3.82 -13.67 -7.55
N ARG A 579 4.11 -14.96 -7.44
CA ARG A 579 4.88 -15.54 -6.34
C ARG A 579 6.35 -15.67 -6.73
N THR A 580 7.19 -16.03 -5.77
CA THR A 580 8.65 -16.24 -5.96
C THR A 580 9.06 -17.70 -5.72
N ASP A 581 8.10 -18.57 -5.48
CA ASP A 581 8.25 -19.97 -5.12
C ASP A 581 7.26 -20.86 -5.89
N ASP A 582 7.38 -22.16 -5.67
CA ASP A 582 6.46 -23.15 -6.21
C ASP A 582 5.08 -23.04 -5.54
N HIS A 583 4.03 -23.09 -6.34
CA HIS A 583 2.66 -22.94 -5.90
C HIS A 583 1.71 -23.91 -6.59
N SER A 584 1.00 -24.72 -5.80
CA SER A 584 -0.06 -25.60 -6.32
C SER A 584 -1.42 -24.89 -6.22
N VAL A 585 -2.20 -24.97 -7.30
CA VAL A 585 -3.55 -24.40 -7.38
C VAL A 585 -4.57 -25.52 -7.50
N ASP A 586 -5.09 -25.92 -6.33
CA ASP A 586 -6.18 -26.90 -6.23
C ASP A 586 -7.54 -26.29 -6.59
N ALA A 587 -7.68 -24.97 -6.44
CA ALA A 587 -8.88 -24.23 -6.79
C ALA A 587 -9.26 -24.39 -8.27
N ILE A 588 -10.56 -24.57 -8.52
CA ILE A 588 -11.13 -24.51 -9.86
C ILE A 588 -11.39 -23.04 -10.18
N ILE A 589 -10.78 -22.55 -11.26
CA ILE A 589 -11.01 -21.23 -11.85
C ILE A 589 -12.01 -21.39 -13.00
N SER A 590 -13.07 -20.60 -12.98
CA SER A 590 -14.12 -20.51 -14.00
C SER A 590 -14.33 -19.06 -14.45
N GLY A 591 -15.28 -18.82 -15.37
CA GLY A 591 -15.65 -17.48 -15.83
C GLY A 591 -14.93 -17.04 -17.11
N GLY A 592 -15.25 -15.85 -17.63
CA GLY A 592 -14.73 -15.32 -18.89
C GLY A 592 -13.40 -14.57 -18.80
N GLY A 593 -12.87 -14.39 -17.59
CA GLY A 593 -11.70 -13.57 -17.29
C GLY A 593 -10.37 -14.24 -17.64
N ASN A 594 -9.33 -13.42 -17.72
CA ASN A 594 -7.97 -13.84 -18.05
C ASN A 594 -7.22 -14.35 -16.82
N VAL A 595 -6.26 -15.25 -17.06
CA VAL A 595 -5.29 -15.71 -16.05
C VAL A 595 -3.89 -15.32 -16.50
N ARG A 596 -3.08 -14.80 -15.58
CA ARG A 596 -1.71 -14.34 -15.84
C ARG A 596 -0.74 -14.96 -14.85
N ILE A 597 0.37 -15.49 -15.32
CA ILE A 597 1.43 -16.09 -14.51
C ILE A 597 2.69 -15.24 -14.65
N GLY A 598 3.21 -14.81 -13.51
CA GLY A 598 4.36 -13.92 -13.42
C GLY A 598 4.07 -12.50 -13.88
N ALA A 599 5.14 -11.70 -13.88
CA ALA A 599 5.22 -10.44 -14.59
C ALA A 599 6.65 -10.32 -15.14
N PRO A 600 6.88 -9.57 -16.23
CA PRO A 600 8.21 -9.40 -16.78
C PRO A 600 9.14 -8.79 -15.74
N SER A 601 10.43 -9.08 -15.87
CA SER A 601 11.51 -8.50 -15.06
C SER A 601 11.47 -6.96 -14.97
N THR A 602 10.90 -6.29 -15.98
CA THR A 602 10.69 -4.83 -16.05
C THR A 602 9.40 -4.33 -15.36
N GLY A 603 8.54 -5.23 -14.91
CA GLY A 603 7.21 -4.97 -14.36
C GLY A 603 7.18 -4.29 -12.99
N GLY A 604 8.33 -4.09 -12.36
CA GLY A 604 8.48 -3.30 -11.14
C GLY A 604 7.91 -3.95 -9.86
N ILE A 605 7.59 -5.24 -9.91
CA ILE A 605 7.10 -6.03 -8.76
C ILE A 605 8.10 -7.09 -8.31
N GLY A 606 9.38 -6.99 -8.68
CA GLY A 606 10.39 -8.00 -8.37
C GLY A 606 10.46 -9.11 -9.42
N ASP A 607 11.31 -10.09 -9.15
CA ASP A 607 11.60 -11.21 -10.06
C ASP A 607 10.64 -12.38 -9.79
N THR A 608 9.89 -12.79 -10.81
CA THR A 608 8.99 -13.95 -10.77
C THR A 608 9.47 -15.11 -11.65
N SER A 609 10.69 -15.04 -12.20
CA SER A 609 11.22 -16.04 -13.13
C SER A 609 11.40 -17.43 -12.53
N THR A 610 11.53 -17.52 -11.20
CA THR A 610 11.64 -18.79 -10.47
C THR A 610 10.30 -19.36 -10.02
N GLN A 611 9.18 -18.66 -10.27
CA GLN A 611 7.85 -19.12 -9.88
C GLN A 611 7.45 -20.35 -10.70
N ILE A 612 6.91 -21.37 -10.04
CA ILE A 612 6.28 -22.53 -10.68
C ILE A 612 4.83 -22.61 -10.21
N VAL A 613 3.88 -22.39 -11.12
CA VAL A 613 2.44 -22.54 -10.83
C VAL A 613 1.95 -23.87 -11.39
N THR A 614 1.48 -24.75 -10.53
CA THR A 614 0.97 -26.08 -10.90
C THR A 614 -0.54 -26.13 -10.75
N PHE A 615 -1.26 -26.28 -11.86
CA PHE A 615 -2.72 -26.44 -11.84
C PHE A 615 -3.10 -27.90 -11.60
N THR A 616 -3.27 -28.27 -10.34
CA THR A 616 -3.57 -29.65 -9.90
C THR A 616 -5.00 -30.09 -10.18
N SER A 617 -5.90 -29.12 -10.45
CA SER A 617 -7.28 -29.34 -10.88
C SER A 617 -7.51 -28.89 -12.32
N SER A 618 -8.43 -29.57 -13.02
CA SER A 618 -8.89 -29.12 -14.35
C SER A 618 -9.57 -27.76 -14.27
N GLN A 619 -9.10 -26.82 -15.08
CA GLN A 619 -9.60 -25.45 -15.14
C GLN A 619 -10.70 -25.29 -16.19
N SER A 620 -11.62 -24.34 -15.97
CA SER A 620 -12.83 -24.18 -16.81
C SER A 620 -13.11 -22.76 -17.29
N TYR A 621 -12.23 -21.81 -16.99
CA TYR A 621 -12.36 -20.43 -17.48
C TYR A 621 -12.17 -20.37 -19.00
N THR A 622 -12.65 -19.29 -19.62
CA THR A 622 -12.64 -19.11 -21.08
C THR A 622 -11.87 -17.88 -21.54
N GLY A 623 -11.35 -17.05 -20.63
CA GLY A 623 -10.39 -15.99 -20.96
C GLY A 623 -8.99 -16.55 -21.19
N SER A 624 -8.13 -15.77 -21.84
CA SER A 624 -6.76 -16.18 -22.19
C SER A 624 -5.87 -16.46 -20.96
N THR A 625 -4.88 -17.32 -21.13
CA THR A 625 -3.81 -17.52 -20.16
C THR A 625 -2.51 -16.96 -20.71
N THR A 626 -1.83 -16.09 -19.97
CA THR A 626 -0.51 -15.57 -20.35
C THR A 626 0.51 -15.92 -19.28
N VAL A 627 1.57 -16.62 -19.66
CA VAL A 627 2.76 -16.83 -18.82
C VAL A 627 3.79 -15.81 -19.24
N GLU A 628 3.90 -14.73 -18.49
CA GLU A 628 4.85 -13.66 -18.80
C GLU A 628 6.24 -13.92 -18.24
N SER A 629 6.31 -14.65 -17.12
CA SER A 629 7.57 -15.01 -16.45
C SER A 629 7.34 -16.21 -15.54
N GLY A 630 8.35 -17.07 -15.40
CA GLY A 630 8.25 -18.31 -14.64
C GLY A 630 7.53 -19.41 -15.40
N ARG A 631 7.05 -20.45 -14.71
CA ARG A 631 6.55 -21.69 -15.31
C ARG A 631 5.10 -21.98 -14.92
N LEU A 632 4.27 -22.33 -15.90
CA LEU A 632 2.95 -22.93 -15.70
C LEU A 632 3.04 -24.43 -16.00
N VAL A 633 2.73 -25.27 -15.02
CA VAL A 633 2.70 -26.73 -15.13
C VAL A 633 1.26 -27.21 -15.25
N ILE A 634 0.96 -27.97 -16.30
CA ILE A 634 -0.31 -28.70 -16.48
C ILE A 634 -0.04 -30.20 -16.24
N PRO A 635 -0.34 -30.74 -15.04
CA PRO A 635 -0.02 -32.12 -14.70
C PRO A 635 -0.81 -33.16 -15.50
N SER A 636 -0.29 -34.38 -15.50
CA SER A 636 -0.95 -35.56 -16.07
C SER A 636 -2.38 -35.72 -15.55
N GLY A 637 -3.32 -36.00 -16.46
CA GLY A 637 -4.73 -36.21 -16.12
C GLY A 637 -5.55 -34.94 -15.83
N THR A 638 -4.95 -33.76 -15.94
CA THR A 638 -5.65 -32.47 -15.83
C THR A 638 -5.87 -31.84 -17.20
N THR A 639 -6.86 -30.95 -17.30
CA THR A 639 -7.17 -30.19 -18.50
C THR A 639 -7.12 -28.70 -18.24
N HIS A 640 -6.49 -27.96 -19.12
CA HIS A 640 -6.47 -26.50 -19.09
C HIS A 640 -7.61 -25.90 -19.92
N ALA A 641 -7.84 -24.59 -19.75
CA ALA A 641 -8.90 -23.82 -20.40
C ALA A 641 -8.95 -23.98 -21.94
N ALA A 642 -10.14 -23.77 -22.51
CA ALA A 642 -10.38 -23.83 -23.97
C ALA A 642 -9.93 -22.58 -24.74
N SER A 643 -9.36 -21.61 -24.03
CA SER A 643 -8.84 -20.36 -24.55
C SER A 643 -7.36 -20.47 -24.93
N THR A 644 -6.84 -19.43 -25.59
CA THR A 644 -5.41 -19.34 -25.90
C THR A 644 -4.57 -19.36 -24.62
N VAL A 645 -3.52 -20.17 -24.63
CA VAL A 645 -2.43 -20.19 -23.65
C VAL A 645 -1.18 -19.69 -24.35
N PHE A 646 -0.61 -18.61 -23.84
CA PHE A 646 0.52 -17.92 -24.44
C PHE A 646 1.69 -17.87 -23.47
N ALA A 647 2.87 -18.35 -23.89
CA ALA A 647 4.13 -18.16 -23.17
C ALA A 647 4.93 -17.04 -23.84
N ALA A 648 5.11 -15.92 -23.14
CA ALA A 648 5.99 -14.84 -23.58
C ALA A 648 7.46 -15.23 -23.40
N ASP A 649 8.40 -14.41 -23.89
CA ASP A 649 9.86 -14.66 -23.88
C ASP A 649 10.44 -15.22 -22.55
N GLU A 650 10.00 -14.71 -21.39
CA GLU A 650 10.49 -15.14 -20.06
C GLU A 650 9.63 -16.26 -19.43
N GLY A 651 8.58 -16.71 -20.13
CA GLY A 651 7.58 -17.67 -19.65
C GLY A 651 7.81 -19.10 -20.16
N THR A 652 7.48 -20.09 -19.32
CA THR A 652 7.52 -21.51 -19.67
C THR A 652 6.18 -22.18 -19.48
N ILE A 653 5.75 -23.01 -20.43
CA ILE A 653 4.62 -23.94 -20.27
C ILE A 653 5.17 -25.37 -20.23
N SER A 654 4.76 -26.15 -19.24
CA SER A 654 5.23 -27.52 -19.05
C SER A 654 4.15 -28.50 -18.58
N GLY A 655 4.51 -29.78 -18.48
CA GLY A 655 3.66 -30.84 -17.92
C GLY A 655 3.15 -31.85 -18.96
N GLU A 656 2.32 -32.77 -18.50
CA GLU A 656 1.81 -33.92 -19.28
C GLU A 656 0.29 -33.86 -19.54
N GLY A 657 -0.34 -32.73 -19.18
CA GLY A 657 -1.78 -32.59 -19.26
C GLY A 657 -2.29 -32.27 -20.66
N THR A 658 -3.55 -31.84 -20.73
CA THR A 658 -4.19 -31.44 -21.99
C THR A 658 -4.57 -29.97 -21.97
N ILE A 659 -4.12 -29.21 -22.96
CA ILE A 659 -4.56 -27.84 -23.23
C ILE A 659 -5.68 -27.90 -24.28
N ASN A 660 -6.86 -27.37 -23.94
CA ASN A 660 -8.01 -27.47 -24.85
C ASN A 660 -7.97 -26.40 -25.97
N GLY A 661 -7.42 -25.21 -25.70
CA GLY A 661 -7.32 -24.11 -26.66
C GLY A 661 -5.99 -24.03 -27.41
N PHE A 662 -5.77 -22.91 -28.09
CA PHE A 662 -4.52 -22.63 -28.81
C PHE A 662 -3.33 -22.55 -27.85
N LEU A 663 -2.16 -22.99 -28.29
CA LEU A 663 -0.90 -22.90 -27.55
C LEU A 663 0.10 -22.10 -28.38
N ASP A 664 0.47 -20.92 -27.89
CA ASP A 664 1.35 -19.97 -28.58
C ASP A 664 2.62 -19.77 -27.74
N ILE A 665 3.81 -19.98 -28.31
CA ILE A 665 5.09 -19.99 -27.58
C ILE A 665 6.09 -19.01 -28.21
N GLU A 666 6.36 -17.91 -27.52
CA GLU A 666 7.53 -17.03 -27.74
C GLU A 666 8.67 -17.38 -26.76
N GLY A 667 8.34 -17.83 -25.55
CA GLY A 667 9.31 -18.32 -24.56
C GLY A 667 9.63 -19.80 -24.70
N THR A 668 9.38 -20.56 -23.63
CA THR A 668 9.77 -21.98 -23.54
C THR A 668 8.57 -22.93 -23.50
N LEU A 669 8.64 -24.00 -24.28
CA LEU A 669 7.78 -25.17 -24.18
C LEU A 669 8.61 -26.34 -23.62
N ALA A 670 8.18 -26.93 -22.51
CA ALA A 670 8.88 -28.03 -21.84
C ALA A 670 7.89 -29.15 -21.49
N PRO A 671 7.51 -30.04 -22.41
CA PRO A 671 6.61 -31.15 -22.11
C PRO A 671 7.13 -31.98 -20.94
N GLY A 672 6.22 -32.50 -20.12
CA GLY A 672 6.59 -33.36 -19.00
C GLY A 672 7.03 -32.64 -17.70
N SER A 673 7.59 -33.42 -16.78
CA SER A 673 8.19 -33.01 -15.50
C SER A 673 9.51 -33.78 -15.28
N SER A 674 10.25 -34.09 -16.35
CA SER A 674 10.80 -35.40 -16.76
C SER A 674 10.04 -35.89 -18.00
N VAL A 675 10.57 -36.90 -18.69
CA VAL A 675 10.00 -37.44 -19.94
C VAL A 675 8.49 -37.64 -19.88
N GLY A 676 7.76 -36.92 -20.74
CA GLY A 676 6.30 -36.88 -20.74
C GLY A 676 5.68 -36.48 -22.07
N THR A 677 4.34 -36.44 -22.11
CA THR A 677 3.60 -36.02 -23.30
C THR A 677 2.64 -34.89 -22.99
N LEU A 678 2.89 -33.70 -23.56
CA LEU A 678 1.96 -32.58 -23.48
C LEU A 678 1.02 -32.60 -24.69
N THR A 679 -0.28 -32.51 -24.45
CA THR A 679 -1.29 -32.51 -25.52
C THR A 679 -1.95 -31.15 -25.63
N THR A 680 -2.08 -30.61 -26.83
CA THR A 680 -3.01 -29.53 -27.17
C THR A 680 -4.08 -30.03 -28.16
N LEU A 681 -5.35 -29.68 -27.93
CA LEU A 681 -6.45 -30.05 -28.82
C LEU A 681 -6.67 -29.05 -29.96
N SER A 682 -5.87 -27.98 -30.02
CA SER A 682 -5.90 -26.94 -31.04
C SER A 682 -4.53 -26.80 -31.71
N SER A 683 -4.26 -25.65 -32.31
CA SER A 683 -2.96 -25.35 -32.92
C SER A 683 -1.89 -25.06 -31.86
N LEU A 684 -0.68 -25.56 -32.10
CA LEU A 684 0.56 -25.13 -31.45
C LEU A 684 1.31 -24.20 -32.43
N THR A 685 1.61 -22.98 -32.01
CA THR A 685 2.48 -22.04 -32.73
C THR A 685 3.79 -21.89 -31.99
N LEU A 686 4.92 -22.19 -32.64
CA LEU A 686 6.25 -21.85 -32.15
C LEU A 686 6.74 -20.60 -32.90
N PHE A 687 6.92 -19.50 -32.19
CA PHE A 687 7.41 -18.25 -32.75
C PHE A 687 8.94 -18.25 -32.87
N GLY A 688 9.51 -17.32 -33.63
CA GLY A 688 10.96 -17.13 -33.67
C GLY A 688 11.54 -16.91 -32.26
N ASP A 689 12.77 -17.36 -32.04
CA ASP A 689 13.48 -17.39 -30.75
C ASP A 689 12.86 -18.28 -29.65
N ALA A 690 11.71 -18.92 -29.90
CA ALA A 690 11.11 -19.87 -28.96
C ALA A 690 12.03 -21.07 -28.69
N ILE A 691 11.96 -21.60 -27.47
CA ILE A 691 12.72 -22.77 -27.04
C ILE A 691 11.76 -23.94 -26.82
N TYR A 692 11.97 -25.04 -27.54
CA TYR A 692 11.42 -26.34 -27.21
C TYR A 692 12.45 -27.12 -26.39
N GLU A 693 12.29 -27.12 -25.06
CA GLU A 693 13.04 -28.01 -24.15
C GLU A 693 12.52 -29.44 -24.33
N TRP A 694 13.34 -30.30 -24.91
CA TRP A 694 13.00 -31.69 -25.19
C TRP A 694 13.87 -32.62 -24.34
N GLU A 695 13.25 -33.34 -23.39
CA GLU A 695 13.94 -34.25 -22.49
C GLU A 695 14.05 -35.67 -23.06
N ILE A 696 15.22 -36.29 -22.90
CA ILE A 696 15.48 -37.70 -23.24
C ILE A 696 15.99 -38.48 -22.03
N GLY A 697 15.26 -39.51 -21.62
CA GLY A 697 15.56 -40.33 -20.45
C GLY A 697 16.32 -41.62 -20.76
N ALA A 698 16.20 -42.15 -21.97
CA ALA A 698 16.95 -43.33 -22.41
C ALA A 698 17.18 -43.28 -23.92
N TRP A 699 18.22 -43.96 -24.41
CA TRP A 699 18.60 -44.02 -25.84
C TRP A 699 17.65 -44.91 -26.65
N ASN A 700 16.37 -44.57 -26.63
CA ASN A 700 15.32 -45.16 -27.44
C ASN A 700 14.14 -44.18 -27.58
N PRO A 701 13.39 -44.24 -28.70
CA PRO A 701 12.32 -43.26 -28.98
C PRO A 701 11.12 -43.28 -28.03
N ALA A 702 11.00 -44.30 -27.16
CA ALA A 702 9.88 -44.42 -26.23
C ALA A 702 10.13 -43.70 -24.89
N SER A 703 11.33 -43.18 -24.67
CA SER A 703 11.76 -42.56 -23.42
C SER A 703 12.23 -41.13 -23.66
N ALA A 704 11.43 -40.36 -24.39
CA ALA A 704 11.69 -38.95 -24.63
C ALA A 704 10.37 -38.16 -24.68
N ASP A 705 10.48 -36.85 -24.53
CA ASP A 705 9.33 -35.95 -24.56
C ASP A 705 8.60 -35.98 -25.91
N LEU A 706 7.32 -35.70 -25.84
CA LEU A 706 6.47 -35.55 -27.01
C LEU A 706 5.47 -34.41 -26.80
N VAL A 707 5.31 -33.56 -27.83
CA VAL A 707 4.14 -32.69 -27.94
C VAL A 707 3.16 -33.21 -28.99
N GLN A 708 1.88 -33.23 -28.66
CA GLN A 708 0.79 -33.62 -29.56
C GLN A 708 -0.14 -32.43 -29.77
N ALA A 709 -0.45 -32.10 -31.03
CA ALA A 709 -1.32 -30.98 -31.38
C ALA A 709 -2.35 -31.34 -32.46
N ASP A 710 -3.39 -30.53 -32.66
CA ASP A 710 -4.24 -30.66 -33.86
C ASP A 710 -3.51 -30.17 -35.11
N SER A 711 -2.76 -29.07 -34.99
CA SER A 711 -1.85 -28.55 -36.02
C SER A 711 -0.63 -27.92 -35.35
N ILE A 712 0.49 -27.85 -36.08
CA ILE A 712 1.70 -27.17 -35.63
C ILE A 712 2.09 -26.16 -36.71
N ASP A 713 2.37 -24.92 -36.30
CA ASP A 713 2.91 -23.87 -37.16
C ASP A 713 4.24 -23.35 -36.59
N ILE A 714 5.25 -23.25 -37.44
CA ILE A 714 6.55 -22.64 -37.11
C ILE A 714 6.60 -21.25 -37.73
N PHE A 715 6.52 -20.20 -36.91
CA PHE A 715 6.39 -18.83 -37.36
C PHE A 715 7.57 -17.96 -36.92
N VAL A 716 8.63 -17.91 -37.73
CA VAL A 716 9.86 -17.16 -37.39
C VAL A 716 9.70 -15.65 -37.59
N GLY A 717 8.82 -15.20 -38.49
CA GLY A 717 8.41 -13.78 -38.57
C GLY A 717 9.48 -12.72 -38.92
N GLY A 718 10.77 -13.08 -39.00
CA GLY A 718 11.90 -12.16 -39.10
C GLY A 718 12.79 -12.11 -37.84
N ASP A 719 12.40 -12.82 -36.79
CA ASP A 719 13.16 -13.06 -35.55
C ASP A 719 14.15 -14.23 -35.72
N GLY A 720 14.82 -14.67 -34.66
CA GLY A 720 15.75 -15.80 -34.73
C GLY A 720 15.04 -17.16 -34.84
N PRO A 721 15.77 -18.24 -35.17
CA PRO A 721 15.19 -19.57 -35.35
C PRO A 721 14.62 -20.14 -34.04
N VAL A 722 13.67 -21.07 -34.16
CA VAL A 722 13.21 -21.88 -33.02
C VAL A 722 14.36 -22.78 -32.57
N THR A 723 14.61 -22.85 -31.26
CA THR A 723 15.65 -23.72 -30.71
C THR A 723 15.03 -24.99 -30.12
N ILE A 724 15.48 -26.16 -30.55
CA ILE A 724 15.22 -27.43 -29.87
C ILE A 724 16.40 -27.69 -28.94
N ALA A 725 16.17 -27.59 -27.63
CA ALA A 725 17.19 -27.83 -26.61
C ALA A 725 17.12 -29.29 -26.15
N VAL A 726 18.11 -30.11 -26.56
CA VAL A 726 18.18 -31.53 -26.23
C VAL A 726 18.71 -31.69 -24.80
N THR A 727 17.81 -32.04 -23.88
CA THR A 727 18.09 -32.06 -22.45
C THR A 727 18.11 -33.51 -21.93
N PRO A 728 19.25 -34.02 -21.42
CA PRO A 728 19.33 -35.37 -20.90
C PRO A 728 18.66 -35.48 -19.52
N ASP A 729 17.66 -36.36 -19.38
CA ASP A 729 17.07 -36.74 -18.10
C ASP A 729 17.70 -38.04 -17.59
N SER A 730 18.90 -37.93 -17.05
CA SER A 730 19.64 -39.07 -16.48
C SER A 730 19.94 -40.22 -17.46
N ILE A 731 20.05 -39.92 -18.77
CA ILE A 731 20.39 -40.91 -19.80
C ILE A 731 21.73 -41.61 -19.50
N ALA A 732 21.68 -42.93 -19.32
CA ALA A 732 22.85 -43.74 -18.96
C ALA A 732 23.19 -44.82 -20.00
N ASP A 733 22.29 -45.06 -20.95
CA ASP A 733 22.38 -46.09 -21.98
C ASP A 733 22.71 -45.52 -23.37
N PHE A 734 23.17 -44.26 -23.43
CA PHE A 734 23.61 -43.65 -24.68
C PHE A 734 24.62 -44.56 -25.40
N ALA A 735 24.35 -44.77 -26.69
CA ALA A 735 25.25 -45.43 -27.60
C ALA A 735 25.49 -44.51 -28.79
N GLU A 736 26.74 -44.41 -29.23
CA GLU A 736 27.14 -43.66 -30.43
C GLU A 736 26.66 -44.40 -31.71
N THR A 737 25.32 -44.49 -31.86
CA THR A 737 24.60 -45.20 -32.91
C THR A 737 23.43 -44.37 -33.38
N SER A 738 23.08 -44.47 -34.66
CA SER A 738 22.02 -43.63 -35.22
C SER A 738 20.67 -43.99 -34.60
N GLU A 739 19.90 -42.97 -34.25
CA GLU A 739 18.56 -43.10 -33.68
C GLU A 739 17.71 -41.90 -34.10
N SER A 740 16.40 -42.09 -34.23
CA SER A 740 15.46 -41.06 -34.65
C SER A 740 14.29 -40.97 -33.68
N PHE A 741 13.94 -39.75 -33.28
CA PHE A 741 12.94 -39.45 -32.27
C PHE A 741 11.84 -38.58 -32.88
N ILE A 742 10.58 -38.98 -32.70
CA ILE A 742 9.46 -38.11 -33.02
C ILE A 742 9.21 -37.22 -31.80
N ILE A 743 9.53 -35.93 -31.93
CA ILE A 743 9.48 -34.98 -30.82
C ILE A 743 8.16 -34.19 -30.81
N ALA A 744 7.47 -34.14 -31.96
CA ALA A 744 6.18 -33.49 -32.08
C ALA A 744 5.30 -34.24 -33.09
N THR A 745 3.99 -34.28 -32.84
CA THR A 745 3.01 -34.84 -33.76
C THR A 745 1.79 -33.94 -33.90
N SER A 746 1.19 -33.96 -35.09
CA SER A 746 0.00 -33.18 -35.41
C SER A 746 -1.06 -34.01 -36.14
N ALA A 747 -2.34 -33.67 -35.96
CA ALA A 747 -3.44 -34.27 -36.72
C ALA A 747 -3.54 -33.74 -38.15
N ASN A 748 -3.07 -32.52 -38.39
CA ASN A 748 -3.01 -31.84 -39.69
C ASN A 748 -1.55 -31.53 -40.07
N PRO A 749 -1.23 -31.35 -41.37
CA PRO A 749 0.13 -31.08 -41.82
C PRO A 749 0.78 -29.88 -41.12
N ILE A 750 2.04 -30.04 -40.72
CA ILE A 750 2.85 -28.98 -40.11
C ILE A 750 3.14 -27.89 -41.14
N THR A 751 2.96 -26.62 -40.74
CA THR A 751 3.22 -25.44 -41.59
C THR A 751 4.39 -24.61 -41.08
N GLY A 752 4.92 -23.74 -41.94
CA GLY A 752 6.01 -22.82 -41.56
C GLY A 752 7.40 -23.45 -41.38
N PHE A 753 7.51 -24.78 -41.40
CA PHE A 753 8.79 -25.47 -41.26
C PHE A 753 9.72 -25.24 -42.47
N THR A 754 10.90 -24.70 -42.21
CA THR A 754 12.08 -24.84 -43.07
C THR A 754 13.30 -25.24 -42.25
N SER A 755 14.25 -25.97 -42.82
CA SER A 755 15.40 -26.49 -42.06
C SER A 755 16.35 -25.40 -41.54
N GLY A 756 16.26 -24.17 -42.05
CA GLY A 756 17.03 -23.02 -41.55
C GLY A 756 16.33 -22.24 -40.44
N ASP A 757 15.05 -22.55 -40.19
CA ASP A 757 14.20 -21.88 -39.19
C ASP A 757 14.28 -22.56 -37.81
N ILE A 758 15.03 -23.66 -37.72
CA ILE A 758 15.22 -24.44 -36.49
C ILE A 758 16.70 -24.68 -36.25
N ILE A 759 17.14 -24.47 -35.01
CA ILE A 759 18.45 -24.88 -34.52
C ILE A 759 18.27 -25.97 -33.47
N VAL A 760 19.16 -26.95 -33.46
CA VAL A 760 19.27 -27.94 -32.40
C VAL A 760 20.44 -27.53 -31.49
N ASP A 761 20.15 -27.28 -30.23
CA ASP A 761 21.16 -27.12 -29.18
C ASP A 761 21.28 -28.43 -28.41
N ASP A 762 22.35 -29.17 -28.66
CA ASP A 762 22.67 -30.43 -27.99
C ASP A 762 23.81 -30.31 -26.98
N SER A 763 24.20 -29.08 -26.62
CA SER A 763 25.36 -28.85 -25.75
C SER A 763 25.22 -29.56 -24.39
N ALA A 764 24.02 -29.57 -23.81
CA ALA A 764 23.71 -30.29 -22.57
C ALA A 764 23.80 -31.82 -22.77
N PHE A 765 23.29 -32.32 -23.89
CA PHE A 765 23.35 -33.73 -24.25
C PHE A 765 24.79 -34.22 -24.46
N ALA A 766 25.59 -33.47 -25.22
CA ALA A 766 27.00 -33.78 -25.48
C ALA A 766 27.83 -33.73 -24.20
N ALA A 767 27.60 -32.74 -23.33
CA ALA A 767 28.26 -32.68 -22.04
C ALA A 767 27.93 -33.87 -21.12
N ALA A 768 26.68 -34.37 -21.16
CA ALA A 768 26.25 -35.49 -20.32
C ALA A 768 26.70 -36.86 -20.85
N THR A 769 26.76 -37.03 -22.17
CA THR A 769 26.98 -38.33 -22.82
C THR A 769 28.36 -38.51 -23.42
N GLY A 770 29.06 -37.41 -23.71
CA GLY A 770 30.30 -37.41 -24.50
C GLY A 770 30.06 -37.66 -25.99
N SER A 771 28.83 -37.44 -26.49
CA SER A 771 28.47 -37.62 -27.89
C SER A 771 29.35 -36.77 -28.81
N ILE A 772 29.76 -37.35 -29.94
CA ILE A 772 30.59 -36.69 -30.96
C ILE A 772 29.88 -36.59 -32.32
N GLY A 773 28.64 -37.05 -32.39
CA GLY A 773 27.81 -36.99 -33.58
C GLY A 773 27.07 -35.67 -33.73
N THR A 774 26.17 -35.63 -34.69
CA THR A 774 25.40 -34.44 -35.04
C THR A 774 23.91 -34.74 -35.09
N TRP A 775 23.10 -33.77 -34.67
CA TRP A 775 21.65 -33.83 -34.77
C TRP A 775 21.14 -33.12 -36.03
N SER A 776 20.11 -33.70 -36.65
CA SER A 776 19.34 -33.05 -37.72
C SER A 776 17.85 -33.08 -37.38
N VAL A 777 17.13 -32.07 -37.87
CA VAL A 777 15.68 -31.95 -37.72
C VAL A 777 15.02 -31.97 -39.08
N ASP A 778 14.00 -32.81 -39.23
CA ASP A 778 13.23 -32.97 -40.46
C ASP A 778 11.74 -33.17 -40.14
N LEU A 779 10.90 -33.08 -41.17
CA LEU A 779 9.51 -33.55 -41.08
C LEU A 779 9.44 -35.03 -41.43
N THR A 780 8.51 -35.75 -40.77
CA THR A 780 8.13 -37.09 -41.19
C THR A 780 7.62 -37.08 -42.64
N GLY A 781 7.67 -38.23 -43.32
CA GLY A 781 7.29 -38.33 -44.73
C GLY A 781 5.83 -37.95 -45.06
N ASP A 782 4.94 -37.93 -44.06
CA ASP A 782 3.55 -37.46 -44.17
C ASP A 782 3.34 -36.01 -43.68
N SER A 783 4.41 -35.35 -43.22
CA SER A 783 4.42 -34.00 -42.65
C SER A 783 3.52 -33.84 -41.42
N LEU A 784 3.27 -34.94 -40.68
CA LEU A 784 2.48 -34.97 -39.45
C LEU A 784 3.33 -35.07 -38.18
N GLY A 785 4.65 -35.06 -38.30
CA GLY A 785 5.56 -35.04 -37.15
C GLY A 785 6.87 -34.34 -37.45
N ILE A 786 7.52 -33.87 -36.37
CA ILE A 786 8.90 -33.40 -36.39
C ILE A 786 9.78 -34.54 -35.89
N GLU A 787 10.75 -34.92 -36.70
CA GLU A 787 11.70 -35.99 -36.44
C GLU A 787 13.08 -35.39 -36.17
N LEU A 788 13.63 -35.71 -35.00
CA LEU A 788 14.98 -35.37 -34.58
C LEU A 788 15.86 -36.62 -34.76
N THR A 789 16.87 -36.55 -35.62
CA THR A 789 17.73 -37.70 -35.95
C THR A 789 19.16 -37.46 -35.50
N TYR A 790 19.71 -38.41 -34.76
CA TYR A 790 21.11 -38.45 -34.41
C TYR A 790 21.91 -39.22 -35.45
N THR A 791 22.95 -38.60 -35.99
CA THR A 791 23.96 -39.24 -36.83
C THR A 791 25.24 -39.42 -36.02
N PRO A 792 25.71 -40.66 -35.79
CA PRO A 792 26.92 -40.90 -35.01
C PRO A 792 28.13 -40.24 -35.62
N GLY A 793 28.99 -39.71 -34.77
CA GLY A 793 30.34 -39.31 -35.18
C GLY A 793 31.20 -40.54 -35.42
N ASP A 794 32.21 -40.43 -36.29
CA ASP A 794 33.24 -41.46 -36.39
C ASP A 794 34.32 -41.17 -35.33
N PRO A 795 34.48 -42.01 -34.28
CA PRO A 795 35.53 -41.81 -33.29
C PRO A 795 36.94 -41.97 -33.87
N ASN A 796 37.07 -42.53 -35.07
CA ASN A 796 38.34 -42.65 -35.79
C ASN A 796 38.54 -41.53 -36.82
N SER A 797 37.68 -40.52 -36.88
CA SER A 797 37.91 -39.29 -37.66
C SER A 797 39.07 -38.47 -37.06
N TYR A 798 39.57 -37.51 -37.82
CA TYR A 798 40.58 -36.57 -37.36
C TYR A 798 40.05 -35.77 -36.16
N ALA A 799 38.81 -35.30 -36.25
CA ALA A 799 38.12 -34.62 -35.16
C ALA A 799 38.02 -35.50 -33.89
N GLY A 800 37.67 -36.78 -34.06
CA GLY A 800 37.65 -37.76 -32.98
C GLY A 800 39.03 -37.94 -32.33
N TRP A 801 40.08 -38.04 -33.15
CA TRP A 801 41.47 -38.18 -32.67
C TRP A 801 41.98 -36.93 -31.94
N ILE A 802 41.86 -35.74 -32.52
CA ILE A 802 42.45 -34.50 -31.98
C ILE A 802 41.79 -34.09 -30.66
N SER A 803 40.49 -34.38 -30.50
CA SER A 803 39.74 -34.13 -29.26
C SER A 803 40.32 -34.86 -28.04
N GLY A 804 41.01 -35.99 -28.25
CA GLY A 804 41.68 -36.74 -27.19
C GLY A 804 42.88 -36.02 -26.57
N PHE A 805 43.48 -35.08 -27.30
CA PHE A 805 44.63 -34.29 -26.86
C PHE A 805 44.21 -32.89 -26.39
N PHE A 806 43.20 -32.30 -27.03
CA PHE A 806 42.67 -30.97 -26.70
C PHE A 806 41.15 -31.02 -26.43
N PRO A 807 40.72 -31.63 -25.32
CA PRO A 807 39.29 -31.83 -25.04
C PRO A 807 38.56 -30.50 -24.82
N GLY A 808 37.52 -30.25 -25.62
CA GLY A 808 36.67 -29.05 -25.53
C GLY A 808 37.26 -27.79 -26.17
N GLU A 809 38.39 -27.89 -26.87
CA GLU A 809 38.96 -26.77 -27.63
C GLU A 809 38.21 -26.56 -28.95
N THR A 810 38.13 -25.31 -29.42
CA THR A 810 37.42 -24.92 -30.66
C THR A 810 38.24 -24.00 -31.57
N ASP A 811 39.40 -23.51 -31.13
CA ASP A 811 40.27 -22.66 -31.95
C ASP A 811 40.97 -23.49 -33.04
N GLU A 812 40.63 -23.23 -34.30
CA GLU A 812 41.25 -23.84 -35.49
C GLU A 812 42.76 -23.65 -35.57
N LEU A 813 43.33 -22.65 -34.88
CA LEU A 813 44.78 -22.47 -34.78
C LEU A 813 45.45 -23.45 -33.82
N ILE A 814 44.67 -24.22 -33.07
CA ILE A 814 45.12 -25.26 -32.14
C ILE A 814 44.73 -26.63 -32.67
N ILE A 815 43.48 -26.82 -33.06
CA ILE A 815 42.93 -28.14 -33.44
C ILE A 815 42.83 -28.39 -34.94
N GLY A 816 43.03 -27.36 -35.78
CA GLY A 816 42.95 -27.50 -37.23
C GLY A 816 44.01 -28.46 -37.79
N ILE A 817 43.75 -29.07 -38.94
CA ILE A 817 44.65 -30.06 -39.56
C ILE A 817 46.05 -29.49 -39.89
N ASP A 818 46.09 -28.20 -40.25
CA ASP A 818 47.31 -27.44 -40.58
C ASP A 818 47.85 -26.64 -39.37
N ALA A 819 47.30 -26.87 -38.17
CA ALA A 819 47.76 -26.21 -36.95
C ALA A 819 48.98 -26.93 -36.37
N ASP A 820 49.87 -26.15 -35.74
CA ASP A 820 51.09 -26.59 -35.07
C ASP A 820 51.10 -25.96 -33.66
N PRO A 821 50.31 -26.50 -32.71
CA PRO A 821 50.11 -25.87 -31.41
C PRO A 821 51.35 -25.94 -30.50
N ASP A 822 52.25 -26.89 -30.73
CA ASP A 822 53.48 -27.04 -29.95
C ASP A 822 54.71 -26.33 -30.57
N GLY A 823 54.59 -25.89 -31.82
CA GLY A 823 55.55 -25.09 -32.57
C GLY A 823 56.76 -25.87 -33.06
N ASP A 824 56.65 -27.18 -33.25
CA ASP A 824 57.73 -28.05 -33.72
C ASP A 824 57.91 -28.05 -35.25
N GLY A 825 56.94 -27.48 -35.98
CA GLY A 825 56.90 -27.41 -37.44
C GLY A 825 56.28 -28.63 -38.12
N VAL A 826 55.54 -29.47 -37.38
CA VAL A 826 54.77 -30.62 -37.85
C VAL A 826 53.29 -30.37 -37.56
N ASP A 827 52.50 -30.19 -38.60
CA ASP A 827 51.07 -29.90 -38.44
C ASP A 827 50.30 -31.13 -37.90
N ASN A 828 49.23 -30.90 -37.14
CA ASN A 828 48.42 -31.94 -36.48
C ASN A 828 48.00 -33.09 -37.42
N GLY A 829 47.64 -32.79 -38.67
CA GLY A 829 47.29 -33.81 -39.66
C GLY A 829 48.46 -34.74 -39.99
N VAL A 830 49.66 -34.17 -40.10
CA VAL A 830 50.91 -34.93 -40.26
C VAL A 830 51.16 -35.75 -39.00
N GLU A 831 50.94 -35.20 -37.82
CA GLU A 831 51.10 -35.92 -36.55
C GLU A 831 50.16 -37.10 -36.39
N ASN A 832 48.90 -37.00 -36.84
CA ASN A 832 47.99 -38.13 -36.91
C ASN A 832 48.58 -39.26 -37.78
N PHE A 833 49.13 -38.91 -38.94
CA PHE A 833 49.81 -39.88 -39.82
C PHE A 833 51.08 -40.45 -39.19
N LEU A 834 51.86 -39.65 -38.47
CA LEU A 834 53.07 -40.10 -37.77
C LEU A 834 52.77 -40.87 -36.48
N GLY A 835 51.55 -40.75 -35.96
CA GLY A 835 51.11 -41.25 -34.67
C GLY A 835 51.80 -40.55 -33.49
N THR A 836 52.12 -39.27 -33.63
CA THR A 836 52.75 -38.43 -32.57
C THR A 836 51.68 -37.67 -31.78
N ASP A 837 52.07 -37.15 -30.61
CA ASP A 837 51.18 -36.39 -29.72
C ASP A 837 51.28 -34.90 -30.08
N PRO A 838 50.19 -34.29 -30.58
CA PRO A 838 50.22 -32.92 -31.09
C PRO A 838 50.42 -31.84 -30.04
N SER A 839 50.39 -32.19 -28.75
CA SER A 839 50.72 -31.26 -27.68
C SER A 839 52.21 -31.28 -27.29
N THR A 840 53.03 -32.11 -27.95
CA THR A 840 54.42 -32.34 -27.56
C THR A 840 55.39 -32.51 -28.73
N PHE A 841 56.50 -31.78 -28.63
CA PHE A 841 57.52 -31.73 -29.68
C PHE A 841 57.85 -33.11 -30.27
N SER A 842 57.67 -33.23 -31.58
CA SER A 842 58.04 -34.36 -32.42
C SER A 842 59.16 -33.97 -33.39
N ALA A 843 59.87 -34.96 -33.95
CA ALA A 843 60.96 -34.70 -34.88
C ALA A 843 60.53 -34.79 -36.36
N GLY A 844 59.26 -35.09 -36.62
CA GLY A 844 58.75 -35.36 -37.97
C GLY A 844 59.59 -36.38 -38.76
N LEU A 845 59.94 -36.02 -39.99
CA LEU A 845 60.84 -36.77 -40.86
C LEU A 845 62.31 -36.56 -40.47
N VAL A 846 62.98 -37.60 -39.94
CA VAL A 846 64.40 -37.53 -39.55
C VAL A 846 65.30 -38.07 -40.66
N PRO A 847 66.19 -37.25 -41.27
CA PRO A 847 67.09 -37.73 -42.31
C PRO A 847 68.06 -38.81 -41.81
N VAL A 848 68.07 -39.97 -42.47
CA VAL A 848 68.97 -41.10 -42.18
C VAL A 848 70.21 -41.06 -43.06
N SER A 849 70.03 -40.79 -44.35
CA SER A 849 71.14 -40.68 -45.30
C SER A 849 70.81 -39.77 -46.48
N ALA A 850 71.83 -39.10 -47.00
CA ALA A 850 71.75 -38.34 -48.24
C ALA A 850 72.96 -38.69 -49.11
N SER A 851 72.70 -39.09 -50.35
CA SER A 851 73.73 -39.41 -51.35
C SER A 851 73.47 -38.62 -52.64
N GLY A 852 74.38 -38.69 -53.62
CA GLY A 852 74.26 -37.94 -54.86
C GLY A 852 73.04 -38.37 -55.68
N GLY A 853 71.88 -37.74 -55.43
CA GLY A 853 70.60 -38.03 -56.07
C GLY A 853 69.60 -38.82 -55.23
N SER A 854 69.82 -39.03 -53.92
CA SER A 854 68.81 -39.69 -53.07
C SER A 854 68.84 -39.19 -51.62
N LEU A 855 67.66 -39.07 -51.01
CA LEU A 855 67.43 -38.72 -49.62
C LEU A 855 66.58 -39.81 -48.96
N THR A 856 67.06 -40.40 -47.87
CA THR A 856 66.32 -41.32 -47.02
C THR A 856 66.04 -40.65 -45.67
N ALA A 857 64.79 -40.67 -45.23
CA ALA A 857 64.35 -40.23 -43.91
C ALA A 857 63.61 -41.37 -43.19
N SER A 858 63.63 -41.35 -41.87
CA SER A 858 62.91 -42.27 -41.00
C SER A 858 61.93 -41.50 -40.11
N HIS A 859 60.78 -42.10 -39.86
CA HIS A 859 59.75 -41.57 -38.96
C HIS A 859 58.86 -42.71 -38.43
N THR A 860 58.06 -42.42 -37.42
CA THR A 860 56.95 -43.29 -37.00
C THR A 860 55.74 -43.08 -37.89
N ARG A 861 54.88 -44.07 -38.05
CA ARG A 861 53.62 -43.98 -38.79
C ARG A 861 52.52 -44.63 -37.98
N SER A 862 51.40 -43.94 -37.78
CA SER A 862 50.19 -44.50 -37.17
C SER A 862 49.68 -45.70 -37.96
N ASN A 863 49.30 -46.77 -37.25
CA ASN A 863 48.62 -47.93 -37.84
C ASN A 863 47.10 -47.74 -37.91
N SER A 864 46.60 -46.63 -37.37
CA SER A 864 45.20 -46.20 -37.39
C SER A 864 45.15 -44.73 -37.80
N LEU A 865 45.52 -44.44 -39.05
CA LEU A 865 45.27 -43.13 -39.64
C LEU A 865 43.79 -42.82 -39.55
N ALA A 866 43.46 -41.57 -39.24
CA ALA A 866 42.08 -41.14 -39.18
C ALA A 866 41.34 -41.43 -40.50
N THR A 867 40.09 -41.86 -40.40
CA THR A 867 39.31 -42.43 -41.52
C THR A 867 38.99 -41.42 -42.62
N ASP A 868 38.97 -40.15 -42.24
CA ASP A 868 38.78 -38.95 -43.06
C ASP A 868 40.12 -38.33 -43.48
N LEU A 869 41.27 -38.97 -43.23
CA LEU A 869 42.57 -38.48 -43.70
C LEU A 869 43.15 -39.35 -44.81
N SER A 870 43.86 -38.69 -45.71
CA SER A 870 44.77 -39.35 -46.65
C SER A 870 46.15 -38.73 -46.57
N ALA A 871 47.17 -39.58 -46.63
CA ALA A 871 48.56 -39.16 -46.54
C ALA A 871 49.38 -39.69 -47.72
N THR A 872 50.17 -38.82 -48.33
CA THR A 872 51.11 -39.16 -49.41
C THR A 872 52.50 -38.65 -49.07
N TYR A 873 53.51 -39.29 -49.66
CA TYR A 873 54.86 -38.73 -49.68
C TYR A 873 55.08 -38.02 -51.00
N GLU A 874 55.67 -36.84 -50.94
CA GLU A 874 55.96 -36.02 -52.10
C GLU A 874 57.42 -35.58 -52.08
N TRP A 875 57.97 -35.36 -53.27
CA TRP A 875 59.34 -34.89 -53.42
C TRP A 875 59.40 -33.58 -54.19
N SER A 876 60.45 -32.80 -53.94
CA SER A 876 60.69 -31.54 -54.64
C SER A 876 62.19 -31.33 -54.90
N SER A 877 62.52 -30.58 -55.95
CA SER A 877 63.87 -30.10 -56.22
C SER A 877 64.09 -28.64 -55.80
N ASP A 878 63.01 -27.90 -55.51
CA ASP A 878 63.03 -26.44 -55.33
C ASP A 878 62.20 -25.93 -54.14
N LEU A 879 61.55 -26.80 -53.37
CA LEU A 879 60.62 -26.50 -52.26
C LEU A 879 59.33 -25.76 -52.68
N VAL A 880 59.09 -25.61 -53.98
CA VAL A 880 57.92 -24.92 -54.53
C VAL A 880 57.01 -25.92 -55.25
N ASN A 881 57.58 -26.71 -56.13
CA ASN A 881 56.86 -27.72 -56.90
C ASN A 881 57.05 -29.08 -56.22
N TRP A 882 55.97 -29.59 -55.65
CA TRP A 882 55.91 -30.91 -55.03
C TRP A 882 55.28 -31.90 -56.00
N ASN A 883 55.88 -33.09 -56.09
CA ASN A 883 55.54 -34.09 -57.09
C ASN A 883 55.39 -35.46 -56.41
N ASP A 884 54.44 -36.25 -56.91
CA ASP A 884 54.28 -37.64 -56.51
C ASP A 884 55.46 -38.51 -56.99
N SER A 885 55.55 -39.73 -56.47
CA SER A 885 56.52 -40.73 -56.93
C SER A 885 56.37 -40.99 -58.44
N GLY A 886 57.49 -40.90 -59.17
CA GLY A 886 57.57 -41.18 -60.61
C GLY A 886 57.20 -40.00 -61.51
N GLU A 887 56.66 -38.91 -60.94
CA GLU A 887 56.35 -37.69 -61.69
C GLU A 887 57.62 -36.90 -62.04
N THR A 888 57.50 -36.01 -63.03
CA THR A 888 58.62 -35.18 -63.51
C THR A 888 58.35 -33.71 -63.21
N ASP A 889 59.29 -33.06 -62.51
CA ASP A 889 59.18 -31.64 -62.17
C ASP A 889 59.31 -30.73 -63.42
N PRO A 890 58.98 -29.43 -63.31
CA PRO A 890 59.11 -28.49 -64.42
C PRO A 890 60.53 -28.32 -64.98
N ASN A 891 61.55 -28.79 -64.27
CA ASN A 891 62.96 -28.74 -64.67
C ASN A 891 63.43 -30.05 -65.36
N GLY A 892 62.53 -31.03 -65.54
CA GLY A 892 62.83 -32.30 -66.20
C GLY A 892 63.53 -33.32 -65.29
N VAL A 893 63.41 -33.18 -63.96
CA VAL A 893 63.90 -34.15 -62.97
C VAL A 893 62.74 -35.07 -62.58
N SER A 894 63.00 -36.36 -62.48
CA SER A 894 62.01 -37.34 -61.98
C SER A 894 62.62 -38.09 -60.80
N ALA A 895 61.81 -38.40 -59.78
CA ALA A 895 62.23 -39.19 -58.63
C ALA A 895 61.17 -40.23 -58.26
N ASP A 896 61.62 -41.41 -57.87
CA ASP A 896 60.75 -42.42 -57.27
C ASP A 896 60.85 -42.33 -55.74
N ILE A 897 59.71 -42.47 -55.07
CA ILE A 897 59.63 -42.59 -53.62
C ILE A 897 59.38 -44.06 -53.28
N THR A 898 60.21 -44.61 -52.41
CA THR A 898 60.06 -45.99 -51.92
C THR A 898 60.01 -45.99 -50.40
N THR A 899 59.16 -46.83 -49.83
CA THR A 899 58.99 -46.96 -48.37
C THR A 899 59.35 -48.37 -47.93
N VAL A 900 60.15 -48.47 -46.87
CA VAL A 900 60.42 -49.72 -46.16
C VAL A 900 59.77 -49.61 -44.79
N VAL A 901 58.72 -50.38 -44.57
CA VAL A 901 58.05 -50.46 -43.26
C VAL A 901 58.73 -51.54 -42.44
N THR A 902 59.19 -51.19 -41.24
CA THR A 902 59.67 -52.15 -40.25
C THR A 902 58.53 -52.38 -39.26
N ASP A 903 57.80 -53.48 -39.48
CA ASP A 903 56.69 -53.94 -38.65
C ASP A 903 57.20 -54.29 -37.25
N ASP A 904 56.83 -53.48 -36.26
CA ASP A 904 57.08 -53.77 -34.85
C ASP A 904 55.93 -54.61 -34.31
N GLN A 905 56.06 -55.94 -34.46
CA GLN A 905 55.05 -56.88 -33.96
C GLN A 905 54.85 -56.85 -32.42
N ASP A 906 55.64 -56.07 -31.68
CA ASP A 906 55.57 -55.94 -30.23
C ASP A 906 55.07 -54.54 -29.74
N ALA A 907 54.77 -53.57 -30.63
CA ALA A 907 54.23 -52.24 -30.26
C ALA A 907 52.79 -52.01 -30.82
N PRO A 908 51.78 -51.60 -30.01
CA PRO A 908 50.39 -51.79 -30.41
C PRO A 908 49.76 -50.70 -31.32
N LEU A 909 50.46 -49.61 -31.68
CA LEU A 909 49.83 -48.42 -32.28
C LEU A 909 50.52 -47.83 -33.54
N ASN A 910 51.85 -47.86 -33.65
CA ASN A 910 52.60 -47.23 -34.75
C ASN A 910 53.72 -48.12 -35.30
N ASP A 911 54.01 -48.03 -36.61
CA ASP A 911 55.16 -48.64 -37.29
C ASP A 911 56.34 -47.66 -37.43
N THR A 912 57.55 -48.16 -37.68
CA THR A 912 58.67 -47.32 -38.16
C THR A 912 58.81 -47.45 -39.68
N VAL A 913 58.85 -46.31 -40.38
CA VAL A 913 58.99 -46.26 -41.84
C VAL A 913 60.29 -45.56 -42.22
N GLU A 914 61.07 -46.17 -43.11
CA GLU A 914 62.12 -45.49 -43.86
C GLU A 914 61.60 -45.15 -45.26
N VAL A 915 61.54 -43.87 -45.59
CA VAL A 915 61.11 -43.37 -46.89
C VAL A 915 62.31 -42.81 -47.65
N THR A 916 62.48 -43.23 -48.90
CA THR A 916 63.58 -42.82 -49.75
C THR A 916 63.05 -42.20 -51.03
N ALA A 917 63.39 -40.93 -51.28
CA ALA A 917 63.28 -40.30 -52.58
C ALA A 917 64.59 -40.50 -53.36
N ALA A 918 64.52 -41.03 -54.58
CA ALA A 918 65.67 -41.29 -55.43
C ALA A 918 65.44 -40.75 -56.84
N ILE A 919 66.35 -39.89 -57.33
CA ILE A 919 66.30 -39.35 -58.69
C ILE A 919 66.49 -40.49 -59.70
N THR A 920 65.52 -40.64 -60.59
CA THR A 920 65.50 -41.67 -61.65
C THR A 920 65.82 -41.10 -63.03
N ALA A 921 65.58 -39.80 -63.25
CA ALA A 921 65.92 -39.09 -64.47
C ALA A 921 66.25 -37.61 -64.20
N GLY A 922 67.12 -37.02 -65.04
CA GLY A 922 67.59 -35.65 -64.87
C GLY A 922 68.72 -35.50 -63.85
N SER A 923 69.06 -34.26 -63.47
CA SER A 923 70.05 -33.98 -62.42
C SER A 923 69.68 -32.74 -61.62
N THR A 924 69.67 -32.86 -60.29
CA THR A 924 69.47 -31.74 -59.36
C THR A 924 70.53 -31.78 -58.27
N GLN A 925 70.84 -30.61 -57.68
CA GLN A 925 71.71 -30.50 -56.49
C GLN A 925 70.93 -30.68 -55.18
N ARG A 926 69.60 -30.68 -55.23
CA ARG A 926 68.73 -30.68 -54.06
C ARG A 926 67.56 -31.64 -54.28
N VAL A 927 67.29 -32.44 -53.27
CA VAL A 927 66.11 -33.32 -53.19
C VAL A 927 65.52 -33.07 -51.81
N PHE A 928 64.23 -32.74 -51.79
CA PHE A 928 63.43 -32.55 -50.61
C PHE A 928 62.34 -33.62 -50.59
N LEU A 929 61.93 -34.00 -49.40
CA LEU A 929 60.92 -35.00 -49.14
C LEU A 929 59.98 -34.44 -48.08
N ARG A 930 58.67 -34.59 -48.26
CA ARG A 930 57.66 -34.27 -47.25
C ARG A 930 56.60 -35.38 -47.17
N VAL A 931 55.89 -35.39 -46.05
CA VAL A 931 54.55 -35.97 -45.95
C VAL A 931 53.56 -34.85 -46.26
N HIS A 932 52.52 -35.16 -47.01
CA HIS A 932 51.38 -34.28 -47.23
C HIS A 932 50.13 -35.04 -46.78
N VAL A 933 49.40 -34.46 -45.84
CA VAL A 933 48.15 -35.01 -45.33
C VAL A 933 47.01 -34.09 -45.77
N THR A 934 45.92 -34.69 -46.23
CA THR A 934 44.73 -33.97 -46.65
C THR A 934 43.50 -34.63 -46.07
N GLU A 935 42.56 -33.81 -45.61
CA GLU A 935 41.23 -34.23 -45.20
C GLU A 935 40.40 -34.64 -46.42
N LEU A 936 39.74 -35.78 -46.30
CA LEU A 936 38.83 -36.35 -47.28
C LEU A 936 37.42 -35.80 -47.01
N PRO A 937 36.62 -35.56 -48.06
CA PRO A 937 35.28 -35.00 -47.93
C PRO A 937 34.25 -35.97 -47.35
#